data_AF-A0A0H2RW65-F1
#
_entry.id   AF-A0A0H2RW65-F1
#
_cell.length_a   1.000
_cell.length_b   1.000
_cell.length_c   1.000
_cell.angle_alpha   90.00
_cell.angle_beta   90.00
_cell.angle_gamma   90.00
#
_symmetry.space_group_name_H-M   'P 1'
#
loop_
_entity.id
_entity.type
_entity.pdbx_description
1 polymer ?
#
loop_
_entity_poly.entity_id
_entity_poly.type
_entity_poly.pdbx_seq_one_letter_code
_entity_poly.pdbx_strand_id
1 'polypeptide(L)'
;MHPFAKQVIESSRSDGYWVEAFPFSSKDDQDAPDIIGYGLGTKDTASKIKLFRNPHNTLDHADGKELQTEKPLTSWKHEVIAELMFPVAMSCADISSDGFNDLIISDHYGPSMNDIWSEGGRVLWFKNPGVRQNGKWEQHYIGKSAGMHRLKTGHFTRTDRIQVMAIPIVVKSADFTSPTEVLIYTSPLRPISATGEDEGRRGKGWDCEVAFSCFRLVNEVIVIPGANNGLDQVRIAGRGGVHLLWYEAHRKKWASENIGKGLPKVKGNPYWGAGSVDVARVHADASGYIACAEAFHGNTVSVYVKSKGAPKDKIGGSWWTRHFLEDFGPLNDAHTGSVHHVCCADIDGDGVEETLVACIGADPPDWKRTGVWCYKPIDLGSGLFSKFKLSDDSAGRIAVADFRKGGRLDFATISYSVPGHFESPNPSINLYAGTPITAEKLNEEVLFKILDPSSTFLVDEVPFLEIANRRLSMVVVPKQRRFDVRSGDAVKVIAGKVFWKDKSGSLQERTKATQPFTQISTVVESEMGYISADVEGAAFVLMRKNACANQPPYSGMDQLKTWNIFPTHFSEEVKRMEFPWVKVQDRSWAHGGFKDLEFYNLVGFHVQLATDALTSVVHIQMWTAGLGVNAGFHNHADKSFCEIHACLVNGTGRAGMHWATVEDDADFDPTKPEKGKYEGIVVPDLCEHGPLWRTDADGLPLLRKNDTVDYPWHAWIAGDADENDNGGQPEQSFDVWIAFEFPPFIADVKVAAMSRKLPPGRYQILDDKTSIAISVRDSSSKDGSPIILDGDVEFKNTLWDVALISRTSFYTFQNLSSGSFAMCSYPPEKGQPIVGSRSPAALDLTSAWAVHSVQPNTYSVRLIGSNLHMSSENGKSSGENENVQVTVQDPSIVKWVFKPVSK
;
A
#
# COMPACT_ATOMS: atom_id res chain seq x y z
N MET A 1 1.26 7.05 -3.22
CA MET A 1 2.16 6.54 -2.16
C MET A 1 1.34 6.30 -0.91
N HIS A 2 1.54 5.18 -0.22
CA HIS A 2 0.79 4.84 0.98
C HIS A 2 1.44 5.42 2.25
N PRO A 3 0.69 5.62 3.35
CA PRO A 3 1.28 6.17 4.58
C PRO A 3 2.05 5.10 5.36
N PHE A 4 2.98 5.55 6.18
CA PHE A 4 3.77 4.72 7.07
C PHE A 4 3.53 5.11 8.53
N ALA A 5 3.25 4.12 9.38
CA ALA A 5 3.16 4.29 10.81
C ALA A 5 4.55 4.20 11.45
N LYS A 6 4.95 5.27 12.17
CA LYS A 6 6.19 5.28 12.93
C LYS A 6 6.06 4.46 14.22
N GLN A 7 6.99 3.54 14.42
CA GLN A 7 7.24 2.84 15.67
C GLN A 7 8.66 3.14 16.14
N VAL A 8 8.80 3.70 17.34
CA VAL A 8 10.12 3.90 17.95
C VAL A 8 10.61 2.56 18.49
N ILE A 9 11.72 2.05 17.95
CA ILE A 9 12.38 0.82 18.42
C ILE A 9 13.25 1.13 19.63
N GLU A 10 14.03 2.21 19.54
CA GLU A 10 14.86 2.70 20.63
C GLU A 10 14.97 4.22 20.55
N SER A 11 14.81 4.90 21.68
CA SER A 11 14.97 6.36 21.80
C SER A 11 16.17 6.73 22.66
N SER A 12 16.56 8.00 22.62
CA SER A 12 17.56 8.59 23.52
C SER A 12 18.90 7.86 23.52
N ARG A 13 19.33 7.39 22.35
CA ARG A 13 20.66 6.79 22.19
C ARG A 13 21.73 7.87 22.37
N SER A 14 22.91 7.45 22.83
CA SER A 14 24.10 8.32 22.92
C SER A 14 24.63 8.74 21.55
N ASP A 15 24.40 7.91 20.53
CA ASP A 15 24.91 8.06 19.17
C ASP A 15 24.09 7.23 18.15
N GLY A 16 24.40 7.35 16.86
CA GLY A 16 23.78 6.55 15.81
C GLY A 16 24.49 6.64 14.47
N TYR A 17 24.65 5.50 13.80
CA TYR A 17 25.36 5.41 12.51
C TYR A 17 24.81 4.32 11.59
N TRP A 18 24.64 3.09 12.09
CA TRP A 18 24.26 1.92 11.29
C TRP A 18 22.94 1.31 11.76
N VAL A 19 22.11 0.92 10.80
CA VAL A 19 20.93 0.05 10.97
C VAL A 19 20.92 -0.96 9.83
N GLU A 20 20.64 -2.23 10.13
CA GLU A 20 20.54 -3.30 9.15
C GLU A 20 19.32 -4.19 9.47
N ALA A 21 18.60 -4.64 8.45
CA ALA A 21 17.66 -5.75 8.57
C ALA A 21 18.47 -7.05 8.67
N PHE A 22 18.26 -7.82 9.72
CA PHE A 22 19.05 -9.00 10.05
C PHE A 22 18.17 -10.24 10.13
N PRO A 23 18.07 -11.05 9.07
CA PRO A 23 17.44 -12.35 9.16
C PRO A 23 18.26 -13.24 10.09
N PHE A 24 17.69 -13.70 11.20
CA PHE A 24 18.41 -14.51 12.18
C PHE A 24 18.85 -15.86 11.60
N SER A 25 17.99 -16.47 10.79
CA SER A 25 18.24 -17.69 10.02
C SER A 25 18.63 -17.34 8.58
N SER A 26 19.54 -18.13 7.99
CA SER A 26 19.91 -18.04 6.57
C SER A 26 19.03 -18.91 5.68
N LYS A 27 18.25 -19.83 6.28
CA LYS A 27 17.43 -20.84 5.58
C LYS A 27 15.94 -20.62 5.73
N ASP A 28 15.53 -19.93 6.78
CA ASP A 28 14.13 -19.75 7.12
C ASP A 28 13.63 -18.41 6.57
N ASP A 29 12.76 -18.49 5.57
CA ASP A 29 12.03 -17.34 5.02
C ASP A 29 10.74 -17.06 5.81
N GLN A 30 10.45 -17.84 6.86
CA GLN A 30 9.26 -17.69 7.66
C GLN A 30 9.39 -16.68 8.81
N ASP A 31 10.61 -16.38 9.27
CA ASP A 31 10.83 -15.36 10.29
C ASP A 31 10.92 -13.97 9.63
N ALA A 32 10.23 -12.98 10.21
CA ALA A 32 10.48 -11.58 9.89
C ALA A 32 11.90 -11.20 10.37
N PRO A 33 12.66 -10.38 9.64
CA PRO A 33 14.03 -10.06 10.06
C PRO A 33 14.04 -9.26 11.36
N ASP A 34 15.05 -9.54 12.19
CA ASP A 34 15.43 -8.71 13.34
C ASP A 34 16.12 -7.42 12.85
N ILE A 35 16.49 -6.53 13.75
CA ILE A 35 17.24 -5.30 13.41
C ILE A 35 18.54 -5.26 14.19
N ILE A 36 19.67 -4.93 13.54
CA ILE A 36 20.90 -4.57 14.25
C ILE A 36 21.11 -3.06 14.15
N GLY A 37 21.45 -2.41 15.26
CA GLY A 37 21.69 -0.96 15.29
C GLY A 37 22.77 -0.51 16.27
N TYR A 38 23.62 0.42 15.84
CA TYR A 38 24.73 0.96 16.62
C TYR A 38 25.23 2.33 16.11
N GLY A 39 26.01 3.04 16.92
CA GLY A 39 26.79 4.21 16.52
C GLY A 39 28.29 3.93 16.58
N LEU A 40 29.14 4.96 16.42
CA LEU A 40 30.60 4.79 16.44
C LEU A 40 31.18 4.65 17.86
N GLY A 41 30.44 5.04 18.89
CA GLY A 41 30.99 5.24 20.24
C GLY A 41 31.93 6.45 20.29
N THR A 42 32.73 6.52 21.34
CA THR A 42 33.70 7.60 21.57
C THR A 42 35.05 7.02 22.00
N LYS A 43 36.06 7.88 22.21
CA LYS A 43 37.36 7.43 22.74
C LYS A 43 37.24 6.79 24.13
N ASP A 44 36.23 7.22 24.90
CA ASP A 44 36.04 6.82 26.28
C ASP A 44 34.94 5.75 26.46
N THR A 45 34.14 5.50 25.42
CA THR A 45 32.99 4.59 25.49
C THR A 45 32.88 3.74 24.24
N ALA A 46 33.03 2.42 24.41
CA ALA A 46 32.79 1.46 23.35
C ALA A 46 31.32 1.51 22.89
N SER A 47 31.12 1.35 21.59
CA SER A 47 29.78 1.24 21.01
C SER A 47 29.20 -0.15 21.29
N LYS A 48 27.92 -0.17 21.66
CA LYS A 48 27.17 -1.40 21.88
C LYS A 48 26.50 -1.81 20.58
N ILE A 49 26.88 -2.99 20.07
CA ILE A 49 26.21 -3.61 18.93
C ILE A 49 24.96 -4.31 19.46
N LYS A 50 23.79 -3.77 19.11
CA LYS A 50 22.51 -4.26 19.63
C LYS A 50 21.73 -5.01 18.56
N LEU A 51 21.28 -6.22 18.90
CA LEU A 51 20.30 -6.98 18.12
C LEU A 51 18.92 -6.77 18.74
N PHE A 52 18.01 -6.20 17.97
CA PHE A 52 16.61 -5.95 18.33
C PHE A 52 15.74 -7.06 17.74
N ARG A 53 15.19 -7.89 18.63
CA ARG A 53 14.30 -9.00 18.26
C ARG A 53 12.96 -8.47 17.77
N ASN A 54 12.56 -8.93 16.60
CA ASN A 54 11.31 -8.56 15.96
C ASN A 54 10.12 -9.18 16.74
N PRO A 55 9.17 -8.36 17.21
CA PRO A 55 8.02 -8.84 17.98
C PRO A 55 7.04 -9.71 17.16
N HIS A 56 7.13 -9.69 15.83
CA HIS A 56 6.30 -10.51 14.95
C HIS A 56 6.77 -11.97 14.84
N ASN A 57 7.97 -12.30 15.33
CA ASN A 57 8.47 -13.67 15.36
C ASN A 57 7.94 -14.42 16.58
N THR A 58 7.28 -15.54 16.36
CA THR A 58 6.62 -16.34 17.41
C THR A 58 7.36 -17.62 17.79
N LEU A 59 8.50 -17.93 17.17
CA LEU A 59 9.22 -19.19 17.35
C LEU A 59 10.67 -18.95 17.79
N ASP A 60 11.03 -19.35 19.01
CA ASP A 60 12.43 -19.61 19.35
C ASP A 60 12.75 -21.04 18.89
N HIS A 61 13.40 -21.15 17.73
CA HIS A 61 13.87 -22.41 17.17
C HIS A 61 15.08 -22.94 17.95
N ALA A 62 14.85 -23.52 19.13
CA ALA A 62 15.84 -24.37 19.78
C ALA A 62 15.59 -25.85 19.38
N ASP A 63 16.47 -26.43 18.57
CA ASP A 63 16.63 -27.89 18.36
C ASP A 63 15.37 -28.71 18.05
N GLY A 64 14.54 -28.26 17.10
CA GLY A 64 13.47 -29.10 16.52
C GLY A 64 12.41 -29.60 17.52
N LYS A 65 12.36 -29.02 18.72
CA LYS A 65 11.29 -29.19 19.69
C LYS A 65 10.62 -27.84 19.83
N GLU A 66 9.34 -27.77 19.45
CA GLU A 66 8.48 -26.63 19.78
C GLU A 66 8.49 -26.42 21.30
N LEU A 67 9.36 -25.53 21.77
CA LEU A 67 9.25 -24.98 23.11
C LEU A 67 8.08 -24.01 23.06
N GLN A 68 6.89 -24.51 23.37
CA GLN A 68 5.73 -23.70 23.77
C GLN A 68 6.05 -22.98 25.09
N THR A 69 6.91 -21.98 25.06
CA THR A 69 7.09 -21.10 26.22
C THR A 69 7.27 -19.66 25.77
N GLU A 70 6.33 -18.86 26.28
CA GLU A 70 6.31 -17.41 26.45
C GLU A 70 5.42 -16.62 25.48
N LYS A 71 4.67 -15.69 26.08
CA LYS A 71 3.74 -14.79 25.42
C LYS A 71 4.42 -14.11 24.21
N PRO A 72 3.71 -13.89 23.10
CA PRO A 72 4.25 -13.16 21.96
C PRO A 72 4.81 -11.81 22.43
N LEU A 73 5.98 -11.45 21.90
CA LEU A 73 6.61 -10.18 22.24
C LEU A 73 5.71 -9.04 21.78
N THR A 74 5.39 -8.13 22.71
CA THR A 74 4.57 -6.95 22.41
C THR A 74 5.41 -5.73 22.03
N SER A 75 6.75 -5.84 22.10
CA SER A 75 7.70 -4.75 21.85
C SER A 75 9.06 -5.31 21.41
N TRP A 76 9.83 -4.47 20.70
CA TRP A 76 11.22 -4.76 20.36
C TRP A 76 12.07 -4.87 21.62
N LYS A 77 12.56 -6.07 21.92
CA LYS A 77 13.57 -6.30 22.97
C LYS A 77 14.94 -6.33 22.33
N HIS A 78 15.96 -5.90 23.05
CA HIS A 78 17.32 -5.93 22.53
C HIS A 78 18.29 -6.65 23.45
N GLU A 79 19.33 -7.20 22.83
CA GLU A 79 20.51 -7.75 23.49
C GLU A 79 21.78 -7.09 22.93
N VAL A 80 22.82 -7.01 23.76
CA VAL A 80 24.13 -6.48 23.36
C VAL A 80 25.01 -7.66 22.95
N ILE A 81 25.18 -7.87 21.65
CA ILE A 81 25.91 -9.02 21.10
C ILE A 81 27.42 -8.77 21.04
N ALA A 82 27.84 -7.49 21.01
CA ALA A 82 29.25 -7.08 21.07
C ALA A 82 29.41 -5.65 21.60
N GLU A 83 30.61 -5.34 22.08
CA GLU A 83 31.02 -3.97 22.46
C GLU A 83 32.35 -3.66 21.78
N LEU A 84 32.36 -2.67 20.89
CA LEU A 84 33.47 -2.42 19.97
C LEU A 84 33.86 -0.95 19.96
N MET A 85 35.14 -0.67 19.77
CA MET A 85 35.64 0.70 19.62
C MET A 85 35.51 1.12 18.16
N PHE A 86 34.78 2.21 17.89
CA PHE A 86 34.62 2.76 16.54
C PHE A 86 34.21 1.72 15.48
N PRO A 87 33.11 0.95 15.69
CA PRO A 87 32.55 0.11 14.65
C PRO A 87 31.94 0.98 13.54
N VAL A 88 32.08 0.55 12.29
CA VAL A 88 31.59 1.31 11.12
C VAL A 88 30.58 0.49 10.34
N ALA A 89 31.03 -0.38 9.44
CA ALA A 89 30.16 -1.16 8.57
C ALA A 89 29.99 -2.60 9.05
N MET A 90 28.83 -3.17 8.72
CA MET A 90 28.56 -4.59 8.92
C MET A 90 27.93 -5.24 7.70
N SER A 91 27.95 -6.57 7.70
CA SER A 91 27.24 -7.46 6.78
C SER A 91 26.87 -8.73 7.55
N CYS A 92 26.11 -9.64 6.94
CA CYS A 92 25.82 -10.95 7.51
C CYS A 92 25.98 -12.08 6.48
N ALA A 93 26.27 -13.28 6.96
CA ALA A 93 26.29 -14.51 6.16
C ALA A 93 26.37 -15.73 7.09
N ASP A 94 25.94 -16.89 6.62
CA ASP A 94 26.12 -18.18 7.30
C ASP A 94 27.57 -18.68 7.11
N ILE A 95 28.48 -18.22 7.98
CA ILE A 95 29.91 -18.57 7.92
C ILE A 95 30.13 -19.96 8.50
N SER A 96 29.43 -20.31 9.58
CA SER A 96 29.49 -21.61 10.24
C SER A 96 28.84 -22.74 9.44
N SER A 97 28.01 -22.41 8.43
CA SER A 97 27.20 -23.36 7.65
C SER A 97 26.18 -24.14 8.50
N ASP A 98 25.73 -23.57 9.62
CA ASP A 98 24.75 -24.18 10.52
C ASP A 98 23.30 -23.74 10.21
N GLY A 99 23.11 -22.78 9.30
CA GLY A 99 21.80 -22.25 8.93
C GLY A 99 21.42 -20.95 9.61
N PHE A 100 22.32 -20.35 10.40
CA PHE A 100 22.09 -19.05 11.03
C PHE A 100 23.02 -18.00 10.42
N ASN A 101 22.52 -16.78 10.27
CA ASN A 101 23.38 -15.69 9.81
C ASN A 101 24.29 -15.25 10.95
N ASP A 102 25.59 -15.21 10.67
CA ASP A 102 26.61 -14.62 11.53
C ASP A 102 26.77 -13.13 11.22
N LEU A 103 27.22 -12.34 12.21
CA LEU A 103 27.52 -10.92 12.02
C LEU A 103 28.98 -10.75 11.56
N ILE A 104 29.21 -10.01 10.48
CA ILE A 104 30.54 -9.55 10.05
C ILE A 104 30.61 -8.05 10.25
N ILE A 105 31.63 -7.53 10.92
CA ILE A 105 31.70 -6.09 11.28
C ILE A 105 33.13 -5.56 11.26
N SER A 106 33.29 -4.31 10.86
CA SER A 106 34.56 -3.57 10.94
C SER A 106 34.58 -2.67 12.17
N ASP A 107 35.70 -2.65 12.90
CA ASP A 107 35.93 -1.78 14.07
C ASP A 107 37.36 -1.23 14.13
N HIS A 108 37.69 -0.53 15.22
CA HIS A 108 38.97 0.16 15.40
C HIS A 108 39.27 1.15 14.27
N TYR A 109 38.26 1.80 13.69
CA TYR A 109 38.43 2.78 12.62
C TYR A 109 39.20 4.02 13.09
N GLY A 110 38.88 4.46 14.31
CA GLY A 110 39.25 5.77 14.85
C GLY A 110 38.03 6.72 14.86
N PRO A 111 38.11 7.90 15.48
CA PRO A 111 36.95 8.79 15.60
C PRO A 111 36.51 9.46 14.29
N SER A 112 37.43 9.68 13.34
CA SER A 112 37.13 10.40 12.09
C SER A 112 38.18 10.14 11.01
N MET A 113 37.93 10.61 9.77
CA MET A 113 38.92 10.59 8.69
C MET A 113 40.19 11.42 9.01
N ASN A 114 40.14 12.31 10.00
CA ASN A 114 41.29 13.08 10.47
C ASN A 114 42.03 12.41 11.65
N ASP A 115 41.49 11.31 12.19
CA ASP A 115 42.05 10.56 13.32
C ASP A 115 41.86 9.06 13.07
N ILE A 116 42.51 8.55 12.02
CA ILE A 116 42.50 7.14 11.67
C ILE A 116 43.52 6.40 12.52
N TRP A 117 43.09 5.28 13.10
CA TRP A 117 44.00 4.41 13.84
C TRP A 117 44.86 3.60 12.87
N SER A 118 46.17 3.89 12.84
CA SER A 118 47.10 3.30 11.88
C SER A 118 47.21 1.77 11.98
N GLU A 119 47.03 1.22 13.18
CA GLU A 119 47.02 -0.23 13.43
C GLU A 119 45.61 -0.84 13.48
N GLY A 120 44.59 -0.01 13.23
CA GLY A 120 43.17 -0.35 13.33
C GLY A 120 42.54 -0.83 12.02
N GLY A 121 41.25 -0.51 11.85
CA GLY A 121 40.42 -0.96 10.73
C GLY A 121 40.31 -2.47 10.65
N ARG A 122 40.02 -3.09 11.80
CA ARG A 122 39.91 -4.53 11.98
C ARG A 122 38.57 -5.03 11.43
N VAL A 123 38.56 -6.25 10.91
CA VAL A 123 37.37 -6.97 10.45
C VAL A 123 37.21 -8.23 11.28
N LEU A 124 36.02 -8.41 11.85
CA LEU A 124 35.64 -9.51 12.72
C LEU A 124 34.40 -10.21 12.18
N TRP A 125 34.19 -11.47 12.59
CA TRP A 125 32.88 -12.08 12.57
C TRP A 125 32.47 -12.60 13.95
N PHE A 126 31.17 -12.61 14.21
CA PHE A 126 30.55 -13.02 15.47
C PHE A 126 29.60 -14.16 15.17
N LYS A 127 29.88 -15.32 15.78
CA LYS A 127 29.10 -16.52 15.55
C LYS A 127 27.73 -16.41 16.21
N ASN A 128 26.69 -16.60 15.42
CA ASN A 128 25.33 -16.70 15.92
C ASN A 128 25.17 -18.00 16.73
N PRO A 129 24.71 -17.96 17.99
CA PRO A 129 24.54 -19.15 18.81
C PRO A 129 23.37 -20.05 18.38
N GLY A 130 22.56 -19.64 17.40
CA GLY A 130 21.36 -20.35 16.94
C GLY A 130 20.15 -20.19 17.87
N VAL A 131 20.33 -19.54 19.02
CA VAL A 131 19.28 -19.25 20.01
C VAL A 131 19.32 -17.79 20.41
N ARG A 132 18.15 -17.14 20.51
CA ARG A 132 18.04 -15.75 20.92
C ARG A 132 18.15 -15.65 22.45
N GLN A 133 19.36 -15.38 22.94
CA GLN A 133 19.64 -15.32 24.38
C GLN A 133 20.63 -14.19 24.71
N ASN A 134 20.39 -13.52 25.84
CA ASN A 134 21.27 -12.46 26.33
C ASN A 134 22.71 -12.94 26.44
N GLY A 135 23.61 -12.30 25.71
CA GLY A 135 25.04 -12.59 25.81
C GLY A 135 25.84 -12.02 24.64
N LYS A 136 27.15 -11.94 24.84
CA LYS A 136 28.07 -11.60 23.75
C LYS A 136 28.26 -12.83 22.86
N TRP A 137 28.19 -12.62 21.55
CA TRP A 137 28.45 -13.67 20.57
C TRP A 137 29.94 -14.00 20.50
N GLU A 138 30.27 -15.22 20.09
CA GLU A 138 31.67 -15.68 19.99
C GLU A 138 32.37 -14.91 18.86
N GLN A 139 33.46 -14.22 19.21
CA GLN A 139 34.19 -13.35 18.28
C GLN A 139 35.35 -14.06 17.60
N HIS A 140 35.51 -13.83 16.31
CA HIS A 140 36.59 -14.38 15.50
C HIS A 140 37.21 -13.31 14.58
N TYR A 141 38.53 -13.34 14.41
CA TYR A 141 39.27 -12.37 13.60
C TYR A 141 39.35 -12.77 12.11
N ILE A 142 39.08 -11.81 11.21
CA ILE A 142 39.22 -11.99 9.76
C ILE A 142 40.50 -11.32 9.26
N GLY A 143 40.67 -10.02 9.52
CA GLY A 143 41.76 -9.24 8.94
C GLY A 143 41.77 -7.80 9.45
N LYS A 144 42.67 -6.96 8.91
CA LYS A 144 42.70 -5.53 9.20
C LYS A 144 43.29 -4.72 8.04
N SER A 145 42.84 -3.48 7.90
CA SER A 145 43.46 -2.45 7.05
C SER A 145 43.03 -1.07 7.54
N ALA A 146 43.99 -0.17 7.74
CA ALA A 146 43.74 1.16 8.32
C ALA A 146 42.65 1.91 7.55
N GLY A 147 41.72 2.52 8.28
CA GLY A 147 40.60 3.27 7.70
C GLY A 147 39.51 2.42 7.06
N MET A 148 39.43 1.12 7.37
CA MET A 148 38.34 0.22 6.98
C MET A 148 36.97 0.86 7.25
N HIS A 149 36.11 0.95 6.22
CA HIS A 149 34.91 1.79 6.29
C HIS A 149 33.65 1.14 5.70
N ARG A 150 33.78 0.29 4.67
CA ARG A 150 32.66 -0.49 4.12
C ARG A 150 33.07 -1.93 3.87
N LEU A 151 32.14 -2.85 4.12
CA LEU A 151 32.30 -4.26 3.77
C LEU A 151 30.97 -4.89 3.38
N LYS A 152 31.03 -5.92 2.54
CA LYS A 152 29.90 -6.80 2.20
C LYS A 152 30.38 -8.24 2.02
N THR A 153 29.49 -9.17 2.32
CA THR A 153 29.67 -10.62 2.15
C THR A 153 29.13 -11.08 0.80
N GLY A 154 29.70 -12.16 0.26
CA GLY A 154 29.24 -12.73 -1.00
C GLY A 154 30.15 -13.82 -1.56
N HIS A 155 29.95 -14.12 -2.84
CA HIS A 155 30.67 -15.09 -3.65
C HIS A 155 31.31 -14.40 -4.86
N PHE A 156 32.48 -13.79 -4.66
CA PHE A 156 33.06 -12.90 -5.66
C PHE A 156 33.98 -13.61 -6.66
N THR A 157 34.80 -14.54 -6.19
CA THR A 157 35.74 -15.31 -7.03
C THR A 157 35.45 -16.82 -7.02
N ARG A 158 34.60 -17.28 -6.09
CA ARG A 158 34.20 -18.68 -5.89
C ARG A 158 32.85 -18.76 -5.18
N THR A 159 32.16 -19.90 -5.31
CA THR A 159 30.81 -20.12 -4.75
C THR A 159 30.77 -21.12 -3.59
N ASP A 160 31.84 -21.87 -3.36
CA ASP A 160 31.89 -22.93 -2.34
C ASP A 160 32.28 -22.41 -0.94
N ARG A 161 32.61 -21.13 -0.83
CA ARG A 161 32.98 -20.44 0.42
C ARG A 161 32.49 -19.00 0.41
N ILE A 162 32.07 -18.52 1.57
CA ILE A 162 31.77 -17.10 1.81
C ILE A 162 33.06 -16.29 1.71
N GLN A 163 32.96 -15.11 1.11
CA GLN A 163 34.01 -14.11 1.02
C GLN A 163 33.53 -12.78 1.58
N VAL A 164 34.45 -11.95 2.07
CA VAL A 164 34.19 -10.59 2.53
C VAL A 164 34.98 -9.62 1.65
N MET A 165 34.28 -8.75 0.92
CA MET A 165 34.90 -7.61 0.26
C MET A 165 34.93 -6.44 1.24
N ALA A 166 36.11 -5.91 1.53
CA ALA A 166 36.32 -4.88 2.54
C ALA A 166 37.15 -3.73 1.96
N ILE A 167 36.69 -2.49 2.14
CA ILE A 167 37.26 -1.31 1.49
C ILE A 167 37.44 -0.17 2.51
N PRO A 168 38.69 0.28 2.74
CA PRO A 168 38.96 1.52 3.45
C PRO A 168 38.50 2.76 2.68
N ILE A 169 38.09 3.80 3.41
CA ILE A 169 37.77 5.10 2.79
C ILE A 169 39.02 5.97 2.57
N VAL A 170 39.95 5.92 3.53
CA VAL A 170 41.27 6.57 3.50
C VAL A 170 42.30 5.63 4.13
N VAL A 171 43.59 5.82 3.83
CA VAL A 171 44.67 4.95 4.34
C VAL A 171 45.33 5.48 5.62
N LYS A 172 45.14 6.76 5.94
CA LYS A 172 45.66 7.43 7.15
C LYS A 172 44.94 8.75 7.39
N SER A 173 45.13 9.32 8.58
CA SER A 173 44.56 10.60 9.00
C SER A 173 44.79 11.72 7.99
N ALA A 174 43.72 12.41 7.62
CA ALA A 174 43.69 13.57 6.72
C ALA A 174 44.25 13.32 5.30
N ASP A 175 44.39 12.06 4.87
CA ASP A 175 44.80 11.71 3.50
C ASP A 175 43.59 11.41 2.61
N PHE A 176 43.03 12.47 2.03
CA PHE A 176 41.89 12.37 1.10
C PHE A 176 42.32 12.08 -0.35
N THR A 177 43.60 11.74 -0.59
CA THR A 177 44.18 11.71 -1.94
C THR A 177 44.74 10.36 -2.36
N SER A 178 45.32 9.61 -1.42
CA SER A 178 45.84 8.27 -1.68
C SER A 178 44.70 7.31 -2.00
N PRO A 179 44.88 6.42 -2.99
CA PRO A 179 43.92 5.36 -3.22
C PRO A 179 43.95 4.32 -2.09
N THR A 180 42.84 3.61 -1.94
CA THR A 180 42.67 2.51 -0.98
C THR A 180 42.62 1.17 -1.70
N GLU A 181 42.90 0.11 -0.95
CA GLU A 181 42.84 -1.27 -1.44
C GLU A 181 41.42 -1.82 -1.33
N VAL A 182 40.99 -2.56 -2.35
CA VAL A 182 39.79 -3.41 -2.31
C VAL A 182 40.24 -4.80 -1.92
N LEU A 183 39.91 -5.22 -0.70
CA LEU A 183 40.39 -6.46 -0.09
C LEU A 183 39.33 -7.54 -0.19
N ILE A 184 39.73 -8.77 -0.49
CA ILE A 184 38.86 -9.95 -0.56
C ILE A 184 39.38 -10.98 0.44
N TYR A 185 38.69 -11.11 1.57
CA TYR A 185 38.96 -12.16 2.55
C TYR A 185 38.14 -13.41 2.24
N THR A 186 38.76 -14.58 2.22
CA THR A 186 38.07 -15.85 1.93
C THR A 186 37.98 -16.72 3.17
N SER A 187 36.77 -17.18 3.50
CA SER A 187 36.54 -18.05 4.66
C SER A 187 37.34 -19.35 4.52
N PRO A 188 38.09 -19.78 5.55
CA PRO A 188 38.82 -21.04 5.53
C PRO A 188 37.85 -22.23 5.58
N LEU A 189 38.35 -23.45 5.33
CA LEU A 189 37.51 -24.66 5.37
C LEU A 189 36.82 -24.87 6.73
N ARG A 190 37.45 -24.41 7.82
CA ARG A 190 36.97 -24.52 9.20
C ARG A 190 37.12 -23.16 9.92
N PRO A 191 36.16 -22.24 9.76
CA PRO A 191 36.27 -20.87 10.27
C PRO A 191 36.38 -20.79 11.80
N ILE A 192 35.75 -21.72 12.52
CA ILE A 192 35.83 -21.77 13.99
C ILE A 192 37.24 -22.17 14.46
N SER A 193 37.83 -23.23 13.88
CA SER A 193 39.17 -23.71 14.29
C SER A 193 40.33 -22.81 13.87
N ALA A 194 40.10 -21.83 12.98
CA ALA A 194 41.10 -20.84 12.60
C ALA A 194 41.41 -19.85 13.74
N THR A 195 40.74 -19.99 14.90
CA THR A 195 40.81 -19.05 16.02
C THR A 195 41.46 -19.59 17.31
N GLY A 196 41.94 -20.83 17.34
CA GLY A 196 42.49 -21.46 18.56
C GLY A 196 44.00 -21.71 18.54
N GLU A 197 44.70 -21.15 19.53
CA GLU A 197 45.70 -21.78 20.43
C GLU A 197 46.76 -22.78 19.93
N ASP A 198 47.04 -22.89 18.63
CA ASP A 198 48.36 -23.39 18.21
C ASP A 198 49.38 -22.31 18.59
N GLU A 199 50.30 -22.61 19.51
CA GLU A 199 51.33 -21.69 20.04
C GLU A 199 52.24 -21.04 18.96
N GLY A 200 52.04 -21.35 17.67
CA GLY A 200 52.66 -20.69 16.52
C GLY A 200 51.72 -20.00 15.51
N ARG A 201 50.39 -19.94 15.73
CA ARG A 201 49.39 -19.44 14.74
C ARG A 201 48.41 -18.37 15.24
N ARG A 202 48.62 -17.78 16.42
CA ARG A 202 47.88 -16.57 16.82
C ARG A 202 48.08 -15.47 15.78
N GLY A 203 46.99 -15.02 15.14
CA GLY A 203 46.98 -13.79 14.32
C GLY A 203 47.09 -13.92 12.80
N LYS A 204 46.95 -15.11 12.19
CA LYS A 204 47.13 -15.23 10.73
C LYS A 204 45.95 -14.71 9.88
N GLY A 205 44.76 -14.51 10.45
CA GLY A 205 43.57 -14.02 9.73
C GLY A 205 43.10 -14.97 8.63
N TRP A 206 42.11 -14.54 7.84
CA TRP A 206 41.68 -15.21 6.62
C TRP A 206 42.63 -14.92 5.47
N ASP A 207 42.66 -15.79 4.46
CA ASP A 207 43.40 -15.53 3.23
C ASP A 207 42.85 -14.28 2.55
N CYS A 208 43.73 -13.35 2.19
CA CYS A 208 43.39 -12.04 1.66
C CYS A 208 44.02 -11.80 0.29
N GLU A 209 43.21 -11.36 -0.67
CA GLU A 209 43.66 -10.88 -1.98
C GLU A 209 43.36 -9.37 -2.11
N VAL A 210 44.25 -8.63 -2.76
CA VAL A 210 44.00 -7.24 -3.17
C VAL A 210 43.46 -7.24 -4.61
N ALA A 211 42.16 -6.98 -4.76
CA ALA A 211 41.51 -6.93 -6.08
C ALA A 211 41.88 -5.66 -6.86
N PHE A 212 41.95 -4.51 -6.16
CA PHE A 212 42.27 -3.20 -6.74
C PHE A 212 42.99 -2.30 -5.71
N SER A 213 43.75 -1.32 -6.20
CA SER A 213 44.45 -0.32 -5.37
C SER A 213 44.38 1.10 -5.96
N CYS A 214 43.30 1.41 -6.67
CA CYS A 214 43.17 2.64 -7.46
C CYS A 214 41.97 3.52 -7.08
N PHE A 215 41.05 3.04 -6.24
CA PHE A 215 39.84 3.76 -5.83
C PHE A 215 40.11 4.69 -4.65
N ARG A 216 39.27 5.71 -4.47
CA ARG A 216 39.47 6.76 -3.47
C ARG A 216 38.15 7.15 -2.84
N LEU A 217 38.16 7.39 -1.53
CA LEU A 217 36.99 7.83 -0.77
C LEU A 217 35.76 6.95 -1.07
N VAL A 218 35.95 5.63 -1.06
CA VAL A 218 34.84 4.70 -1.26
C VAL A 218 33.96 4.74 -0.02
N ASN A 219 32.70 5.13 -0.21
CA ASN A 219 31.76 5.42 0.87
C ASN A 219 30.52 4.50 0.86
N GLU A 220 30.27 3.76 -0.22
CA GLU A 220 29.22 2.74 -0.26
C GLU A 220 29.60 1.56 -1.16
N VAL A 221 29.16 0.36 -0.77
CA VAL A 221 29.43 -0.90 -1.45
C VAL A 221 28.14 -1.73 -1.50
N ILE A 222 27.72 -2.12 -2.70
CA ILE A 222 26.48 -2.89 -2.92
C ILE A 222 26.83 -4.14 -3.73
N VAL A 223 26.30 -5.29 -3.32
CA VAL A 223 26.51 -6.58 -3.98
C VAL A 223 25.31 -6.89 -4.87
N ILE A 224 25.58 -7.42 -6.06
CA ILE A 224 24.56 -7.88 -7.02
C ILE A 224 24.73 -9.40 -7.16
N PRO A 225 23.97 -10.19 -6.39
CA PRO A 225 24.21 -11.61 -6.26
C PRO A 225 24.09 -12.37 -7.59
N GLY A 226 25.04 -13.24 -7.89
CA GLY A 226 25.00 -14.17 -9.03
C GLY A 226 24.99 -13.55 -10.44
N ALA A 227 25.07 -12.22 -10.56
CA ALA A 227 24.94 -11.48 -11.83
C ALA A 227 26.05 -11.77 -12.86
N ASN A 228 27.10 -12.50 -12.46
CA ASN A 228 28.24 -12.85 -13.29
C ASN A 228 28.46 -14.37 -13.31
N ASN A 229 27.54 -15.09 -13.95
CA ASN A 229 27.59 -16.55 -14.11
C ASN A 229 27.70 -17.30 -12.77
N GLY A 230 26.90 -16.90 -11.79
CA GLY A 230 26.89 -17.48 -10.44
C GLY A 230 27.89 -16.85 -9.47
N LEU A 231 28.78 -15.97 -9.94
CA LEU A 231 29.55 -15.06 -9.09
C LEU A 231 28.85 -13.71 -8.97
N ASP A 232 29.15 -13.01 -7.89
CA ASP A 232 28.57 -11.71 -7.59
C ASP A 232 29.30 -10.59 -8.35
N GLN A 233 28.58 -9.53 -8.68
CA GLN A 233 29.15 -8.25 -9.07
C GLN A 233 29.05 -7.26 -7.92
N VAL A 234 29.93 -6.25 -7.90
CA VAL A 234 29.93 -5.24 -6.84
C VAL A 234 29.88 -3.84 -7.43
N ARG A 235 29.06 -2.98 -6.83
CA ARG A 235 28.99 -1.54 -7.12
C ARG A 235 29.67 -0.79 -6.01
N ILE A 236 30.50 0.17 -6.37
CA ILE A 236 31.11 1.08 -5.40
C ILE A 236 30.81 2.54 -5.77
N ALA A 237 30.51 3.34 -4.74
CA ALA A 237 30.44 4.79 -4.84
C ALA A 237 31.66 5.40 -4.15
N GLY A 238 32.34 6.30 -4.85
CA GLY A 238 33.42 7.08 -4.26
C GLY A 238 33.85 8.24 -5.14
N ARG A 239 35.07 8.74 -4.93
CA ARG A 239 35.58 9.93 -5.63
C ARG A 239 35.72 9.76 -7.15
N GLY A 240 35.81 8.51 -7.61
CA GLY A 240 35.82 8.18 -9.03
C GLY A 240 34.41 8.16 -9.66
N GLY A 241 33.36 8.48 -8.91
CA GLY A 241 31.97 8.27 -9.28
C GLY A 241 31.51 6.86 -8.94
N VAL A 242 30.73 6.25 -9.84
CA VAL A 242 30.15 4.92 -9.67
C VAL A 242 30.88 3.91 -10.55
N HIS A 243 31.36 2.81 -9.94
CA HIS A 243 32.04 1.72 -10.66
C HIS A 243 31.34 0.38 -10.46
N LEU A 244 31.38 -0.46 -11.50
CA LEU A 244 31.07 -1.89 -11.45
C LEU A 244 32.38 -2.68 -11.34
N LEU A 245 32.45 -3.63 -10.41
CA LEU A 245 33.57 -4.55 -10.21
C LEU A 245 33.09 -5.99 -10.38
N TRP A 246 33.87 -6.84 -11.04
CA TRP A 246 33.56 -8.27 -11.15
C TRP A 246 34.83 -9.09 -11.39
N TYR A 247 34.75 -10.39 -11.10
CA TYR A 247 35.82 -11.33 -11.38
C TYR A 247 35.59 -12.09 -12.69
N GLU A 248 36.56 -12.06 -13.60
CA GLU A 248 36.53 -12.81 -14.86
C GLU A 248 37.12 -14.21 -14.64
N ALA A 249 36.29 -15.20 -14.31
CA ALA A 249 36.72 -16.55 -13.96
C ALA A 249 37.59 -17.23 -15.04
N HIS A 250 37.31 -17.01 -16.33
CA HIS A 250 38.07 -17.54 -17.45
C HIS A 250 39.48 -16.93 -17.58
N ARG A 251 39.66 -15.69 -17.12
CA ARG A 251 40.94 -14.96 -17.13
C ARG A 251 41.65 -14.97 -15.79
N LYS A 252 40.95 -15.40 -14.72
CA LYS A 252 41.39 -15.35 -13.32
C LYS A 252 41.87 -13.95 -12.92
N LYS A 253 41.09 -12.93 -13.28
CA LYS A 253 41.44 -11.52 -13.06
C LYS A 253 40.20 -10.71 -12.70
N TRP A 254 40.42 -9.67 -11.89
CA TRP A 254 39.43 -8.66 -11.64
C TRP A 254 39.33 -7.67 -12.80
N ALA A 255 38.10 -7.24 -13.08
CA ALA A 255 37.78 -6.22 -14.04
C ALA A 255 36.86 -5.18 -13.42
N SER A 256 36.95 -3.95 -13.92
CA SER A 256 36.15 -2.83 -13.45
C SER A 256 35.71 -1.94 -14.59
N GLU A 257 34.55 -1.32 -14.45
CA GLU A 257 34.00 -0.37 -15.41
C GLU A 257 33.45 0.87 -14.69
N ASN A 258 33.85 2.07 -15.14
CA ASN A 258 33.26 3.31 -14.68
C ASN A 258 31.93 3.55 -15.38
N ILE A 259 30.88 3.72 -14.60
CA ILE A 259 29.52 3.85 -15.13
C ILE A 259 29.06 5.30 -15.13
N GLY A 260 29.57 6.05 -14.16
CA GLY A 260 29.32 7.47 -14.06
C GLY A 260 30.42 8.15 -13.27
N LYS A 261 30.74 9.39 -13.63
CA LYS A 261 31.79 10.17 -12.96
C LYS A 261 31.29 10.87 -11.68
N GLY A 262 29.98 10.86 -11.43
CA GLY A 262 29.38 11.58 -10.31
C GLY A 262 29.47 13.11 -10.42
N LEU A 263 29.45 13.77 -9.26
CA LEU A 263 29.61 15.22 -9.16
C LEU A 263 31.00 15.65 -9.69
N PRO A 264 31.10 16.71 -10.50
CA PRO A 264 32.39 17.23 -10.97
C PRO A 264 33.27 17.77 -9.85
N LYS A 265 34.59 17.72 -10.05
CA LYS A 265 35.56 18.30 -9.11
C LYS A 265 35.46 19.83 -9.08
N VAL A 266 35.35 20.38 -7.88
CA VAL A 266 35.43 21.82 -7.62
C VAL A 266 36.74 22.15 -6.92
N LYS A 267 37.38 23.28 -7.28
CA LYS A 267 38.65 23.71 -6.66
C LYS A 267 38.44 23.98 -5.16
N GLY A 268 39.31 23.42 -4.32
CA GLY A 268 39.25 23.59 -2.86
C GLY A 268 38.40 22.55 -2.14
N ASN A 269 37.46 21.88 -2.83
CA ASN A 269 36.65 20.81 -2.24
C ASN A 269 37.31 19.43 -2.50
N PRO A 270 37.65 18.65 -1.47
CA PRO A 270 38.23 17.31 -1.63
C PRO A 270 37.20 16.25 -2.08
N TYR A 271 35.91 16.55 -2.01
CA TYR A 271 34.81 15.64 -2.27
C TYR A 271 34.16 15.94 -3.62
N TRP A 272 34.18 14.94 -4.50
CA TRP A 272 33.46 14.90 -5.78
C TRP A 272 33.16 13.43 -6.10
N GLY A 273 32.52 13.13 -7.23
CA GLY A 273 32.09 11.77 -7.54
C GLY A 273 30.78 11.42 -6.83
N ALA A 274 30.73 10.24 -6.21
CA ALA A 274 29.54 9.70 -5.54
C ALA A 274 29.85 9.37 -4.07
N GLY A 275 28.87 9.57 -3.19
CA GLY A 275 28.90 9.18 -1.78
C GLY A 275 28.11 7.92 -1.50
N SER A 276 27.01 7.67 -2.21
CA SER A 276 26.20 6.45 -2.06
C SER A 276 25.62 6.05 -3.41
N VAL A 277 25.36 4.76 -3.60
CA VAL A 277 24.76 4.21 -4.81
C VAL A 277 23.82 3.07 -4.46
N ASP A 278 22.76 2.89 -5.24
CA ASP A 278 22.01 1.64 -5.30
C ASP A 278 21.44 1.41 -6.71
N VAL A 279 20.94 0.21 -7.00
CA VAL A 279 20.40 -0.20 -8.30
C VAL A 279 18.91 -0.51 -8.13
N ALA A 280 18.08 0.14 -8.94
CA ALA A 280 16.64 -0.04 -8.92
C ALA A 280 16.17 -0.99 -10.01
N ARG A 281 15.32 -1.94 -9.63
CA ARG A 281 14.51 -2.76 -10.53
C ARG A 281 13.37 -1.94 -11.13
N VAL A 282 13.10 -2.18 -12.41
CA VAL A 282 11.92 -1.66 -13.11
C VAL A 282 11.25 -2.82 -13.82
N HIS A 283 10.18 -3.32 -13.22
CA HIS A 283 9.47 -4.53 -13.60
C HIS A 283 10.41 -5.74 -13.71
N ALA A 284 10.65 -6.20 -14.95
CA ALA A 284 11.51 -7.34 -15.25
C ALA A 284 12.98 -6.98 -15.50
N ASP A 285 13.36 -5.69 -15.54
CA ASP A 285 14.77 -5.29 -15.56
C ASP A 285 15.25 -5.07 -14.13
N ALA A 286 16.06 -5.98 -13.60
CA ALA A 286 16.68 -5.90 -12.27
C ALA A 286 17.68 -4.72 -12.13
N SER A 287 17.91 -3.98 -13.21
CA SER A 287 18.83 -2.85 -13.28
C SER A 287 18.26 -1.70 -14.10
N GLY A 288 16.99 -1.37 -13.92
CA GLY A 288 16.29 -0.36 -14.72
C GLY A 288 16.90 1.05 -14.60
N TYR A 289 17.30 1.46 -13.39
CA TYR A 289 18.09 2.68 -13.17
C TYR A 289 19.05 2.54 -11.98
N ILE A 290 19.98 3.50 -11.83
CA ILE A 290 20.92 3.53 -10.70
C ILE A 290 20.69 4.82 -9.92
N ALA A 291 20.42 4.72 -8.63
CA ALA A 291 20.30 5.86 -7.72
C ALA A 291 21.66 6.25 -7.16
N CYS A 292 21.89 7.55 -6.96
CA CYS A 292 23.16 8.08 -6.48
C CYS A 292 22.99 9.32 -5.60
N ALA A 293 23.67 9.34 -4.45
CA ALA A 293 23.92 10.56 -3.70
C ALA A 293 25.34 11.05 -3.94
N GLU A 294 25.51 12.36 -4.14
CA GLU A 294 26.77 12.95 -4.58
C GLU A 294 27.14 14.20 -3.75
N ALA A 295 28.40 14.42 -3.35
CA ALA A 295 29.51 13.46 -3.25
C ALA A 295 29.52 12.82 -1.84
N PHE A 296 30.69 12.56 -1.24
CA PHE A 296 30.80 12.16 0.17
C PHE A 296 30.02 13.12 1.08
N HIS A 297 29.01 12.58 1.77
CA HIS A 297 28.06 13.34 2.59
C HIS A 297 27.49 14.58 1.89
N GLY A 298 27.26 14.56 0.56
CA GLY A 298 26.84 15.76 -0.17
C GLY A 298 25.36 16.12 0.01
N ASN A 299 24.87 17.05 -0.82
CA ASN A 299 23.45 17.43 -0.88
C ASN A 299 22.78 17.08 -2.22
N THR A 300 23.54 16.52 -3.17
CA THR A 300 23.05 16.26 -4.51
C THR A 300 22.50 14.84 -4.62
N VAL A 301 21.32 14.70 -5.23
CA VAL A 301 20.74 13.42 -5.63
C VAL A 301 20.70 13.38 -7.16
N SER A 302 21.11 12.25 -7.72
CA SER A 302 21.09 11.99 -9.15
C SER A 302 20.74 10.54 -9.43
N VAL A 303 20.34 10.27 -10.68
CA VAL A 303 20.14 8.92 -11.17
C VAL A 303 20.91 8.71 -12.46
N TYR A 304 21.29 7.47 -12.75
CA TYR A 304 21.73 7.07 -14.07
C TYR A 304 20.64 6.25 -14.74
N VAL A 305 20.25 6.66 -15.94
CA VAL A 305 19.23 6.00 -16.76
C VAL A 305 19.89 5.42 -18.00
N LYS A 306 19.49 4.21 -18.40
CA LYS A 306 19.96 3.59 -19.65
C LYS A 306 19.29 4.23 -20.87
N SER A 307 20.03 4.33 -21.98
CA SER A 307 19.45 4.69 -23.27
C SER A 307 18.41 3.66 -23.74
N LYS A 308 17.44 4.13 -24.54
CA LYS A 308 16.39 3.26 -25.10
C LYS A 308 17.02 2.11 -25.91
N GLY A 309 16.63 0.88 -25.61
CA GLY A 309 17.14 -0.33 -26.26
C GLY A 309 18.37 -0.95 -25.60
N ALA A 310 18.88 -0.38 -24.50
CA ALA A 310 19.90 -1.04 -23.70
C ALA A 310 19.42 -2.40 -23.15
N PRO A 311 20.32 -3.39 -22.97
CA PRO A 311 19.92 -4.70 -22.49
C PRO A 311 19.37 -4.65 -21.05
N LYS A 312 18.31 -5.44 -20.80
CA LYS A 312 17.81 -5.71 -19.45
C LYS A 312 18.85 -6.48 -18.64
N ASP A 313 18.85 -6.27 -17.33
CA ASP A 313 19.70 -6.98 -16.36
C ASP A 313 21.22 -6.83 -16.62
N LYS A 314 21.61 -5.87 -17.46
CA LYS A 314 23.01 -5.54 -17.76
C LYS A 314 23.35 -4.17 -17.21
N ILE A 315 24.35 -4.16 -16.34
CA ILE A 315 24.82 -2.95 -15.66
C ILE A 315 26.04 -2.36 -16.35
N GLY A 316 27.03 -3.16 -16.79
CA GLY A 316 28.18 -2.63 -17.54
C GLY A 316 27.79 -2.20 -18.96
N GLY A 317 28.33 -1.09 -19.46
CA GLY A 317 28.10 -0.55 -20.81
C GLY A 317 28.05 0.98 -20.86
N SER A 318 28.23 1.56 -22.05
CA SER A 318 28.24 3.02 -22.28
C SER A 318 26.86 3.64 -22.53
N TRP A 319 25.78 3.02 -22.02
CA TRP A 319 24.40 3.47 -22.24
C TRP A 319 23.84 4.31 -21.09
N TRP A 320 24.59 4.49 -20.01
CA TRP A 320 24.13 5.23 -18.84
C TRP A 320 24.30 6.74 -18.99
N THR A 321 23.25 7.48 -18.71
CA THR A 321 23.25 8.94 -18.70
C THR A 321 22.89 9.44 -17.31
N ARG A 322 23.69 10.37 -16.76
CA ARG A 322 23.42 11.00 -15.46
C ARG A 322 22.33 12.05 -15.60
N HIS A 323 21.28 11.94 -14.79
CA HIS A 323 20.24 12.95 -14.61
C HIS A 323 20.34 13.50 -13.19
N PHE A 324 20.46 14.82 -13.07
CA PHE A 324 20.36 15.51 -11.79
C PHE A 324 18.90 15.56 -11.35
N LEU A 325 18.62 15.23 -10.08
CA LEU A 325 17.27 15.32 -9.52
C LEU A 325 17.12 16.48 -8.56
N GLU A 326 18.07 16.65 -7.62
CA GLU A 326 17.94 17.62 -6.54
C GLU A 326 19.28 18.05 -5.97
N ASP A 327 19.33 19.29 -5.45
CA ASP A 327 20.37 19.77 -4.55
C ASP A 327 19.71 20.39 -3.32
N PHE A 328 19.85 19.73 -2.16
CA PHE A 328 19.21 20.16 -0.92
C PHE A 328 19.79 21.45 -0.32
N GLY A 329 20.89 21.99 -0.87
CA GLY A 329 21.43 23.29 -0.47
C GLY A 329 22.95 23.33 -0.42
N PRO A 330 23.54 24.44 0.05
CA PRO A 330 24.99 24.59 0.10
C PRO A 330 25.64 23.60 1.07
N LEU A 331 26.90 23.29 0.79
CA LEU A 331 27.77 22.55 1.71
C LEU A 331 28.28 23.48 2.82
N ASN A 332 28.60 22.91 3.98
CA ASN A 332 29.25 23.62 5.09
C ASN A 332 30.76 23.82 4.85
N ASP A 333 31.45 24.43 5.82
CA ASP A 333 32.89 24.71 5.75
C ASP A 333 33.76 23.45 5.67
N ALA A 334 33.26 22.32 6.16
CA ALA A 334 33.89 21.01 5.99
C ALA A 334 33.60 20.37 4.61
N HIS A 335 32.94 21.10 3.71
CA HIS A 335 32.52 20.65 2.39
C HIS A 335 31.55 19.45 2.39
N THR A 336 30.76 19.33 3.45
CA THR A 336 29.72 18.31 3.59
C THR A 336 28.34 18.93 3.64
N GLY A 337 27.34 18.16 3.26
CA GLY A 337 25.92 18.40 3.34
C GLY A 337 25.25 17.32 4.19
N SER A 338 24.07 16.87 3.75
CA SER A 338 23.13 16.15 4.60
C SER A 338 22.73 14.77 4.08
N VAL A 339 23.17 14.32 2.91
CA VAL A 339 22.77 13.02 2.35
C VAL A 339 23.87 11.99 2.62
N HIS A 340 23.53 10.93 3.37
CA HIS A 340 24.49 9.88 3.73
C HIS A 340 24.30 8.58 2.94
N HIS A 341 23.06 8.20 2.64
CA HIS A 341 22.74 6.89 2.05
C HIS A 341 21.59 7.00 1.05
N VAL A 342 21.62 6.18 0.01
CA VAL A 342 20.48 5.90 -0.87
C VAL A 342 20.28 4.40 -0.94
N CYS A 343 19.02 3.97 -0.98
CA CYS A 343 18.65 2.59 -1.28
C CYS A 343 17.42 2.53 -2.18
N CYS A 344 17.28 1.46 -2.95
CA CYS A 344 16.18 1.22 -3.86
C CYS A 344 15.24 0.15 -3.30
N ALA A 345 13.93 0.39 -3.35
CA ALA A 345 12.92 -0.54 -2.87
C ALA A 345 11.55 -0.26 -3.51
N ASP A 346 10.81 -1.33 -3.82
CA ASP A 346 9.44 -1.27 -4.36
C ASP A 346 8.48 -1.10 -3.18
N ILE A 347 8.42 0.13 -2.66
CA ILE A 347 7.68 0.40 -1.43
C ILE A 347 6.17 0.41 -1.69
N ASP A 348 5.70 0.77 -2.89
CA ASP A 348 4.28 0.76 -3.20
C ASP A 348 3.77 -0.48 -3.95
N GLY A 349 4.65 -1.39 -4.35
CA GLY A 349 4.32 -2.72 -4.84
C GLY A 349 3.93 -2.77 -6.33
N ASP A 350 4.26 -1.74 -7.10
CA ASP A 350 3.91 -1.66 -8.53
C ASP A 350 4.92 -2.37 -9.45
N GLY A 351 5.96 -2.97 -8.85
CA GLY A 351 7.06 -3.64 -9.55
C GLY A 351 8.16 -2.69 -10.00
N VAL A 352 8.13 -1.42 -9.61
CA VAL A 352 9.19 -0.43 -9.85
C VAL A 352 9.77 0.01 -8.52
N GLU A 353 11.07 -0.17 -8.35
CA GLU A 353 11.72 0.27 -7.12
C GLU A 353 11.86 1.80 -7.10
N GLU A 354 11.37 2.43 -6.03
CA GLU A 354 11.62 3.81 -5.67
C GLU A 354 13.03 4.00 -5.12
N THR A 355 13.53 5.24 -5.14
CA THR A 355 14.77 5.62 -4.45
C THR A 355 14.47 6.28 -3.12
N LEU A 356 14.92 5.67 -2.02
CA LEU A 356 14.91 6.27 -0.70
C LEU A 356 16.24 6.98 -0.42
N VAL A 357 16.18 8.20 0.09
CA VAL A 357 17.34 9.05 0.39
C VAL A 357 17.36 9.37 1.88
N ALA A 358 18.44 8.96 2.55
CA ALA A 358 18.66 9.18 3.98
C ALA A 358 19.32 10.55 4.20
N CYS A 359 18.58 11.46 4.81
CA CYS A 359 19.04 12.79 5.16
C CYS A 359 19.33 12.88 6.67
N ILE A 360 20.59 13.15 7.00
CA ILE A 360 21.12 13.11 8.37
C ILE A 360 20.64 14.26 9.25
N GLY A 361 20.27 15.38 8.65
CA GLY A 361 20.05 16.64 9.34
C GLY A 361 20.99 17.74 8.86
N ALA A 362 20.79 18.95 9.35
CA ALA A 362 21.62 20.10 9.04
C ALA A 362 21.82 20.98 10.27
N ASP A 363 22.87 21.79 10.23
CA ASP A 363 23.11 22.90 11.14
C ASP A 363 23.26 24.21 10.33
N PRO A 364 22.34 25.19 10.46
CA PRO A 364 21.16 25.16 11.32
C PRO A 364 20.12 24.10 10.88
N PRO A 365 19.22 23.67 11.79
CA PRO A 365 18.21 22.65 11.50
C PRO A 365 17.35 22.96 10.26
N ASP A 366 17.13 21.95 9.42
CA ASP A 366 16.36 22.08 8.19
C ASP A 366 15.63 20.76 7.88
N TRP A 367 14.30 20.83 7.86
CA TRP A 367 13.42 19.69 7.61
C TRP A 367 13.60 19.11 6.19
N LYS A 368 14.01 19.91 5.21
CA LYS A 368 14.31 19.40 3.85
C LYS A 368 15.54 18.50 3.85
N ARG A 369 16.47 18.74 4.79
CA ARG A 369 17.75 18.05 4.96
C ARG A 369 17.77 17.06 6.13
N THR A 370 16.62 16.76 6.72
CA THR A 370 16.46 15.79 7.83
C THR A 370 15.35 14.83 7.48
N GLY A 371 15.54 13.51 7.55
CA GLY A 371 14.46 12.57 7.23
C GLY A 371 14.75 11.57 6.13
N VAL A 372 13.68 10.99 5.59
CA VAL A 372 13.71 10.13 4.40
C VAL A 372 12.89 10.76 3.29
N TRP A 373 13.53 10.98 2.14
CA TRP A 373 12.83 11.30 0.88
C TRP A 373 12.68 10.06 0.03
N CYS A 374 11.55 9.93 -0.65
CA CYS A 374 11.28 8.88 -1.62
C CYS A 374 11.09 9.49 -3.01
N TYR A 375 11.84 9.03 -3.99
CA TYR A 375 11.72 9.44 -5.39
C TYR A 375 11.10 8.31 -6.21
N LYS A 376 9.98 8.60 -6.88
CA LYS A 376 9.28 7.66 -7.76
C LYS A 376 9.41 8.10 -9.22
N PRO A 377 9.89 7.23 -10.13
CA PRO A 377 9.98 7.58 -11.54
C PRO A 377 8.59 7.84 -12.14
N ILE A 378 8.46 8.91 -12.91
CA ILE A 378 7.26 9.24 -13.69
C ILE A 378 7.53 8.97 -15.18
N ASP A 379 8.71 9.36 -15.65
CA ASP A 379 9.22 9.07 -16.98
C ASP A 379 10.73 8.83 -16.89
N LEU A 380 11.10 7.55 -16.80
CA LEU A 380 12.50 7.15 -16.74
C LEU A 380 13.28 7.61 -17.98
N GLY A 381 12.69 7.54 -19.18
CA GLY A 381 13.37 7.88 -20.43
C GLY A 381 13.85 9.33 -20.48
N SER A 382 13.11 10.23 -19.83
CA SER A 382 13.46 11.64 -19.67
C SER A 382 14.17 11.94 -18.34
N GLY A 383 14.34 10.95 -17.46
CA GLY A 383 14.90 11.11 -16.11
C GLY A 383 14.00 11.93 -15.17
N LEU A 384 12.68 11.87 -15.35
CA LEU A 384 11.71 12.61 -14.54
C LEU A 384 11.18 11.76 -13.38
N PHE A 385 11.27 12.33 -12.18
CA PHE A 385 10.87 11.70 -10.92
C PHE A 385 9.98 12.66 -10.12
N SER A 386 8.99 12.10 -9.43
CA SER A 386 8.29 12.77 -8.31
C SER A 386 9.04 12.49 -7.02
N LYS A 387 8.86 13.34 -6.01
CA LYS A 387 9.44 13.12 -4.68
C LYS A 387 8.41 13.33 -3.57
N PHE A 388 8.52 12.54 -2.52
CA PHE A 388 7.64 12.55 -1.36
C PHE A 388 8.47 12.44 -0.08
N LYS A 389 8.02 13.09 0.99
CA LYS A 389 8.65 12.98 2.32
C LYS A 389 8.01 11.81 3.07
N LEU A 390 8.82 10.86 3.54
CA LEU A 390 8.33 9.70 4.29
C LEU A 390 8.57 9.82 5.80
N SER A 391 9.57 10.59 6.21
CA SER A 391 9.92 10.83 7.62
C SER A 391 10.66 12.15 7.74
N ASP A 392 10.50 12.82 8.88
CA ASP A 392 11.23 14.04 9.28
C ASP A 392 12.31 13.77 10.33
N ASP A 393 12.42 12.53 10.85
CA ASP A 393 13.46 12.16 11.80
C ASP A 393 14.79 11.90 11.10
N SER A 394 15.91 12.32 11.69
CA SER A 394 17.25 12.07 11.13
C SER A 394 17.42 10.61 10.69
N ALA A 395 17.96 10.42 9.49
CA ALA A 395 18.29 9.11 8.93
C ALA A 395 19.73 9.11 8.44
N GLY A 396 20.61 8.43 9.19
CA GLY A 396 21.97 8.11 8.77
C GLY A 396 22.02 6.92 7.83
N ARG A 397 21.21 5.90 8.08
CA ARG A 397 21.10 4.71 7.22
C ARG A 397 19.65 4.23 7.19
N ILE A 398 19.30 3.54 6.11
CA ILE A 398 17.98 2.97 5.89
C ILE A 398 18.17 1.47 5.67
N ALA A 399 17.36 0.66 6.36
CA ALA A 399 17.21 -0.76 6.11
C ALA A 399 15.79 -1.03 5.65
N VAL A 400 15.61 -1.77 4.56
CA VAL A 400 14.30 -2.11 4.00
C VAL A 400 14.08 -3.61 4.10
N ALA A 401 12.93 -4.01 4.65
CA ALA A 401 12.52 -5.41 4.72
C ALA A 401 11.02 -5.54 5.03
N ASP A 402 10.46 -6.73 4.86
CA ASP A 402 9.12 -7.05 5.36
C ASP A 402 9.17 -7.40 6.85
N PHE A 403 9.26 -6.36 7.69
CA PHE A 403 9.37 -6.51 9.15
C PHE A 403 8.10 -7.07 9.82
N ARG A 404 6.99 -7.19 9.09
CA ARG A 404 5.72 -7.75 9.60
C ARG A 404 5.31 -9.06 8.95
N LYS A 405 6.08 -9.54 7.96
CA LYS A 405 5.76 -10.70 7.13
C LYS A 405 4.39 -10.57 6.43
N GLY A 406 4.04 -9.34 6.04
CA GLY A 406 2.77 -9.00 5.40
C GLY A 406 2.80 -9.07 3.87
N GLY A 407 3.93 -9.49 3.28
CA GLY A 407 4.20 -9.39 1.85
C GLY A 407 4.49 -7.95 1.41
N ARG A 408 4.94 -7.09 2.32
CA ARG A 408 5.14 -5.66 2.07
C ARG A 408 6.40 -5.13 2.71
N LEU A 409 7.11 -4.28 1.98
CA LEU A 409 8.29 -3.61 2.48
C LEU A 409 7.94 -2.48 3.46
N ASP A 410 8.57 -2.57 4.63
CA ASP A 410 8.69 -1.53 5.63
C ASP A 410 10.12 -0.98 5.59
N PHE A 411 10.40 0.16 6.23
CA PHE A 411 11.77 0.66 6.34
C PHE A 411 12.11 1.08 7.76
N ALA A 412 13.34 0.78 8.20
CA ALA A 412 13.90 1.20 9.47
C ALA A 412 15.00 2.23 9.24
N THR A 413 15.10 3.20 10.15
CA THR A 413 16.14 4.23 10.15
C THR A 413 16.83 4.29 11.49
N ILE A 414 18.07 4.77 11.48
CA ILE A 414 18.78 5.23 12.68
C ILE A 414 19.17 6.70 12.48
N SER A 415 19.03 7.52 13.51
CA SER A 415 19.53 8.90 13.49
C SER A 415 21.03 8.93 13.27
N TYR A 416 21.50 9.90 12.48
CA TYR A 416 22.93 10.15 12.37
C TYR A 416 23.37 11.04 13.52
N SER A 417 24.16 10.48 14.44
CA SER A 417 24.74 11.23 15.53
C SER A 417 26.14 10.71 15.81
N VAL A 418 27.12 11.43 15.27
CA VAL A 418 28.54 11.12 15.36
C VAL A 418 29.27 12.32 15.97
N PRO A 419 29.78 12.18 17.20
CA PRO A 419 30.48 13.26 17.89
C PRO A 419 31.63 13.84 17.06
N GLY A 420 31.65 15.17 16.94
CA GLY A 420 32.67 15.88 16.15
C GLY A 420 32.45 15.88 14.63
N HIS A 421 31.34 15.33 14.13
CA HIS A 421 30.91 15.48 12.73
C HIS A 421 29.53 16.16 12.63
N PHE A 422 28.47 15.46 13.00
CA PHE A 422 27.10 15.99 13.11
C PHE A 422 26.35 15.16 14.15
N GLU A 423 25.65 15.84 15.06
CA GLU A 423 24.93 15.21 16.18
C GLU A 423 23.44 15.58 16.11
N SER A 424 22.63 14.66 15.59
CA SER A 424 21.19 14.83 15.59
C SER A 424 20.65 14.83 17.03
N PRO A 425 19.72 15.73 17.39
CA PRO A 425 19.10 15.70 18.71
C PRO A 425 18.27 14.42 18.92
N ASN A 426 18.32 13.89 20.13
CA ASN A 426 17.60 12.66 20.54
C ASN A 426 17.77 11.46 19.57
N PRO A 427 19.00 10.97 19.35
CA PRO A 427 19.24 9.87 18.41
C PRO A 427 18.38 8.64 18.71
N SER A 428 17.79 8.05 17.68
CA SER A 428 16.82 6.95 17.80
C SER A 428 16.93 5.94 16.66
N ILE A 429 16.37 4.75 16.88
CA ILE A 429 16.06 3.78 15.83
C ILE A 429 14.54 3.74 15.68
N ASN A 430 14.07 3.93 14.45
CA ASN A 430 12.64 3.98 14.13
C ASN A 430 12.32 2.96 13.03
N LEU A 431 11.18 2.30 13.15
CA LEU A 431 10.55 1.54 12.08
C LEU A 431 9.39 2.36 11.51
N TYR A 432 9.25 2.35 10.20
CA TYR A 432 8.15 2.94 9.46
C TYR A 432 7.44 1.80 8.74
N ALA A 433 6.32 1.36 9.33
CA ALA A 433 5.54 0.23 8.84
C ALA A 433 4.47 0.72 7.85
N GLY A 434 4.40 0.15 6.65
CA GLY A 434 3.42 0.53 5.64
C GLY A 434 1.97 0.25 6.09
N THR A 435 1.08 1.23 6.05
CA THR A 435 -0.30 1.09 6.56
C THR A 435 -1.29 1.66 5.53
N PRO A 436 -1.84 0.88 4.57
CA PRO A 436 -2.80 1.37 3.58
C PRO A 436 -4.15 1.67 4.24
N ILE A 437 -4.43 1.02 5.37
CA ILE A 437 -5.53 1.32 6.26
C ILE A 437 -4.93 1.97 7.51
N THR A 438 -5.37 3.18 7.80
CA THR A 438 -5.07 3.88 9.06
C THR A 438 -6.36 4.10 9.84
N ALA A 439 -6.26 4.28 11.15
CA ALA A 439 -7.40 4.46 12.04
C ALA A 439 -7.09 5.56 13.05
N GLU A 440 -8.05 6.46 13.25
CA GLU A 440 -7.95 7.60 14.15
C GLU A 440 -9.19 7.65 15.04
N LYS A 441 -9.00 7.88 16.34
CA LYS A 441 -10.11 8.11 17.25
C LYS A 441 -10.72 9.47 16.96
N LEU A 442 -12.03 9.52 16.77
CA LEU A 442 -12.80 10.76 16.79
C LEU A 442 -13.27 11.01 18.23
N ASN A 443 -14.56 10.80 18.50
CA ASN A 443 -15.13 10.84 19.84
C ASN A 443 -15.38 9.42 20.34
N GLU A 444 -16.63 8.96 20.23
CA GLU A 444 -17.05 7.57 20.48
C GLU A 444 -16.83 6.67 19.25
N GLU A 445 -16.36 7.26 18.14
CA GLU A 445 -16.25 6.62 16.82
C GLU A 445 -14.80 6.61 16.31
N VAL A 446 -14.54 5.76 15.33
CA VAL A 446 -13.23 5.65 14.67
C VAL A 446 -13.32 6.07 13.21
N LEU A 447 -12.36 6.85 12.75
CA LEU A 447 -12.16 7.16 11.34
C LEU A 447 -11.12 6.21 10.74
N PHE A 448 -11.55 5.34 9.83
CA PHE A 448 -10.67 4.65 8.90
C PHE A 448 -10.34 5.52 7.69
N LYS A 449 -9.06 5.62 7.36
CA LYS A 449 -8.62 6.13 6.05
C LYS A 449 -8.01 4.97 5.27
N ILE A 450 -8.58 4.65 4.11
CA ILE A 450 -8.16 3.54 3.25
C ILE A 450 -7.60 4.07 1.94
N LEU A 451 -6.62 3.38 1.34
CA LEU A 451 -6.23 3.69 -0.03
C LEU A 451 -7.36 3.36 -1.01
N ASP A 452 -7.40 4.10 -2.12
CA ASP A 452 -8.29 3.79 -3.24
C ASP A 452 -7.89 2.44 -3.87
N PRO A 453 -8.76 1.41 -3.83
CA PRO A 453 -8.49 0.08 -4.36
C PRO A 453 -8.10 0.05 -5.85
N SER A 454 -8.48 1.08 -6.62
CA SER A 454 -8.21 1.18 -8.06
C SER A 454 -6.76 1.61 -8.37
N SER A 455 -6.11 2.27 -7.39
CA SER A 455 -4.79 2.89 -7.54
C SER A 455 -3.69 2.23 -6.71
N THR A 456 -4.05 1.54 -5.62
CA THR A 456 -3.09 0.79 -4.79
C THR A 456 -2.67 -0.52 -5.44
N PHE A 457 -1.48 -1.03 -5.08
CA PHE A 457 -1.02 -2.38 -5.39
C PHE A 457 -0.90 -3.28 -4.14
N LEU A 458 -1.23 -2.72 -2.98
CA LEU A 458 -1.08 -3.37 -1.68
C LEU A 458 -2.42 -3.90 -1.18
N VAL A 459 -2.41 -5.15 -0.71
CA VAL A 459 -3.49 -5.74 0.08
C VAL A 459 -3.29 -5.38 1.55
N ASP A 460 -4.38 -5.13 2.27
CA ASP A 460 -4.35 -4.94 3.72
C ASP A 460 -5.62 -5.47 4.39
N GLU A 461 -5.46 -5.97 5.63
CA GLU A 461 -6.56 -6.40 6.49
C GLU A 461 -6.34 -5.85 7.91
N VAL A 462 -7.32 -5.11 8.42
CA VAL A 462 -7.32 -4.59 9.79
C VAL A 462 -8.53 -5.12 10.56
N PRO A 463 -8.36 -6.08 11.48
CA PRO A 463 -9.41 -6.46 12.42
C PRO A 463 -9.72 -5.31 13.37
N PHE A 464 -10.99 -5.07 13.69
CA PHE A 464 -11.37 -3.90 14.50
C PHE A 464 -12.41 -4.16 15.59
N LEU A 465 -13.35 -5.08 15.38
CA LEU A 465 -14.38 -5.38 16.37
C LEU A 465 -14.77 -6.87 16.40
N GLU A 466 -14.93 -7.43 17.59
CA GLU A 466 -15.69 -8.67 17.79
C GLU A 466 -17.10 -8.37 18.30
N ILE A 467 -18.10 -8.95 17.65
CA ILE A 467 -19.52 -8.71 17.89
C ILE A 467 -20.34 -9.91 17.40
N ALA A 468 -21.35 -10.34 18.16
CA ALA A 468 -22.32 -11.36 17.76
C ALA A 468 -21.70 -12.58 17.05
N ASN A 469 -20.76 -13.26 17.70
CA ASN A 469 -19.98 -14.40 17.19
C ASN A 469 -19.10 -14.15 15.95
N ARG A 470 -18.86 -12.89 15.58
CA ARG A 470 -18.05 -12.51 14.44
C ARG A 470 -16.88 -11.63 14.83
N ARG A 471 -15.79 -11.79 14.07
CA ARG A 471 -14.65 -10.88 14.03
C ARG A 471 -14.73 -10.08 12.74
N LEU A 472 -14.91 -8.77 12.88
CA LEU A 472 -14.99 -7.82 11.79
C LEU A 472 -13.60 -7.29 11.44
N SER A 473 -13.27 -7.33 10.15
CA SER A 473 -12.04 -6.72 9.61
C SER A 473 -12.36 -5.79 8.44
N MET A 474 -11.68 -4.65 8.37
CA MET A 474 -11.63 -3.80 7.18
C MET A 474 -10.59 -4.36 6.21
N VAL A 475 -10.95 -4.54 4.94
CA VAL A 475 -10.06 -5.12 3.93
C VAL A 475 -10.00 -4.24 2.69
N VAL A 476 -8.80 -4.05 2.16
CA VAL A 476 -8.54 -3.40 0.85
C VAL A 476 -7.79 -4.38 -0.04
N VAL A 477 -8.30 -4.59 -1.25
CA VAL A 477 -7.73 -5.49 -2.27
C VAL A 477 -7.54 -4.71 -3.57
N PRO A 478 -6.32 -4.65 -4.13
CA PRO A 478 -6.05 -4.03 -5.41
C PRO A 478 -6.80 -4.67 -6.57
N LYS A 479 -6.88 -3.94 -7.69
CA LYS A 479 -7.43 -4.47 -8.94
C LYS A 479 -6.84 -5.82 -9.34
N GLN A 480 -7.71 -6.74 -9.75
CA GLN A 480 -7.34 -8.05 -10.29
C GLN A 480 -6.50 -8.93 -9.34
N ARG A 481 -6.48 -8.63 -8.04
CA ARG A 481 -5.82 -9.44 -7.02
C ARG A 481 -6.82 -10.38 -6.33
N ARG A 482 -6.26 -11.43 -5.74
CA ARG A 482 -6.99 -12.40 -4.93
C ARG A 482 -6.85 -12.08 -3.46
N PHE A 483 -7.85 -12.48 -2.69
CA PHE A 483 -7.84 -12.42 -1.23
C PHE A 483 -8.38 -13.74 -0.67
N ASP A 484 -7.63 -14.34 0.25
CA ASP A 484 -7.95 -15.64 0.81
C ASP A 484 -9.10 -15.53 1.81
N VAL A 485 -10.04 -16.47 1.72
CA VAL A 485 -11.23 -16.55 2.58
C VAL A 485 -11.46 -17.98 3.03
N ARG A 486 -12.11 -18.13 4.17
CA ARG A 486 -12.46 -19.45 4.73
C ARG A 486 -13.92 -19.75 4.44
N SER A 487 -14.26 -21.04 4.42
CA SER A 487 -15.67 -21.44 4.35
C SER A 487 -16.43 -20.90 5.56
N GLY A 488 -17.54 -20.19 5.31
CA GLY A 488 -18.34 -19.55 6.34
C GLY A 488 -17.92 -18.11 6.70
N ASP A 489 -16.86 -17.59 6.08
CA ASP A 489 -16.59 -16.16 6.07
C ASP A 489 -17.69 -15.46 5.26
N ALA A 490 -18.05 -14.24 5.69
CA ALA A 490 -19.01 -13.40 4.98
C ALA A 490 -18.37 -12.06 4.61
N VAL A 491 -18.79 -11.46 3.49
CA VAL A 491 -18.24 -10.20 2.99
C VAL A 491 -19.35 -9.21 2.68
N LYS A 492 -19.19 -7.97 3.14
CA LYS A 492 -19.99 -6.83 2.73
C LYS A 492 -19.10 -5.80 2.03
N VAL A 493 -19.27 -5.67 0.72
CA VAL A 493 -18.47 -4.73 -0.07
C VAL A 493 -18.94 -3.30 0.19
N ILE A 494 -17.99 -2.38 0.31
CA ILE A 494 -18.22 -0.94 0.51
C ILE A 494 -17.69 -0.09 -0.65
N ALA A 495 -16.68 -0.58 -1.38
CA ALA A 495 -16.19 0.01 -2.62
C ALA A 495 -15.72 -1.08 -3.60
N GLY A 496 -15.84 -0.82 -4.91
CA GLY A 496 -15.46 -1.76 -5.96
C GLY A 496 -16.31 -3.04 -5.97
N LYS A 497 -15.68 -4.16 -6.35
CA LYS A 497 -16.37 -5.42 -6.62
C LYS A 497 -15.49 -6.64 -6.33
N VAL A 498 -16.10 -7.67 -5.74
CA VAL A 498 -15.49 -9.00 -5.59
C VAL A 498 -16.34 -10.08 -6.23
N PHE A 499 -15.68 -11.14 -6.70
CA PHE A 499 -16.33 -12.31 -7.28
C PHE A 499 -15.60 -13.61 -6.94
N TRP A 500 -16.33 -14.72 -6.96
CA TRP A 500 -15.80 -16.07 -6.76
C TRP A 500 -16.66 -17.10 -7.49
N LYS A 501 -16.14 -18.31 -7.67
CA LYS A 501 -16.95 -19.47 -8.07
C LYS A 501 -17.34 -20.24 -6.83
N ASP A 502 -18.64 -20.54 -6.71
CA ASP A 502 -19.12 -21.41 -5.65
C ASP A 502 -18.87 -22.90 -5.96
N LYS A 503 -19.23 -23.77 -5.02
CA LYS A 503 -19.09 -25.23 -5.16
C LYS A 503 -19.89 -25.83 -6.34
N SER A 504 -20.87 -25.11 -6.89
CA SER A 504 -21.60 -25.51 -8.08
C SER A 504 -20.93 -25.06 -9.38
N GLY A 505 -19.83 -24.31 -9.28
CA GLY A 505 -19.15 -23.65 -10.40
C GLY A 505 -19.82 -22.34 -10.84
N SER A 506 -20.88 -21.90 -10.16
CA SER A 506 -21.60 -20.67 -10.49
C SER A 506 -20.80 -19.45 -10.03
N LEU A 507 -20.74 -18.43 -10.89
CA LEU A 507 -20.06 -17.17 -10.58
C LEU A 507 -20.95 -16.34 -9.65
N GLN A 508 -20.43 -16.07 -8.46
CA GLN A 508 -21.03 -15.20 -7.47
C GLN A 508 -20.30 -13.85 -7.47
N GLU A 509 -21.05 -12.78 -7.22
CA GLU A 509 -20.52 -11.41 -7.22
C GLU A 509 -21.11 -10.60 -6.06
N ARG A 510 -20.32 -9.72 -5.44
CA ARG A 510 -20.78 -8.72 -4.46
C ARG A 510 -20.20 -7.33 -4.76
N THR A 511 -21.01 -6.31 -4.48
CA THR A 511 -20.66 -4.87 -4.53
C THR A 511 -21.34 -4.13 -3.37
N LYS A 512 -21.30 -2.80 -3.37
CA LYS A 512 -21.92 -1.95 -2.34
C LYS A 512 -23.42 -2.18 -2.11
N ALA A 513 -24.16 -2.69 -3.09
CA ALA A 513 -25.57 -3.04 -2.93
C ALA A 513 -26.01 -4.12 -3.94
N THR A 514 -27.06 -4.87 -3.57
CA THR A 514 -27.82 -5.74 -4.48
C THR A 514 -28.98 -4.97 -5.12
N GLN A 515 -29.85 -5.66 -5.86
CA GLN A 515 -31.00 -5.07 -6.54
C GLN A 515 -32.04 -4.50 -5.55
N PRO A 516 -32.71 -3.38 -5.88
CA PRO A 516 -33.72 -2.77 -5.02
C PRO A 516 -34.79 -3.76 -4.53
N PHE A 517 -35.17 -3.64 -3.26
CA PHE A 517 -36.18 -4.48 -2.60
C PHE A 517 -35.91 -6.00 -2.67
N THR A 518 -34.65 -6.41 -2.84
CA THR A 518 -34.22 -7.82 -2.77
C THR A 518 -33.28 -8.06 -1.59
N GLN A 519 -32.89 -9.32 -1.35
CA GLN A 519 -31.85 -9.68 -0.38
C GLN A 519 -30.90 -10.71 -0.99
N ILE A 520 -29.66 -10.73 -0.48
CA ILE A 520 -28.64 -11.67 -0.91
C ILE A 520 -27.74 -12.08 0.26
N SER A 521 -27.28 -13.33 0.27
CA SER A 521 -26.33 -13.79 1.29
C SER A 521 -24.98 -13.09 1.14
N THR A 522 -24.36 -12.71 2.25
CA THR A 522 -22.98 -12.21 2.33
C THR A 522 -21.96 -13.34 2.45
N VAL A 523 -22.39 -14.57 2.70
CA VAL A 523 -21.52 -15.75 2.90
C VAL A 523 -20.75 -16.07 1.62
N VAL A 524 -19.46 -16.34 1.78
CA VAL A 524 -18.58 -16.75 0.70
C VAL A 524 -18.36 -18.26 0.75
N GLU A 525 -19.00 -18.96 -0.18
CA GLU A 525 -18.79 -20.40 -0.40
C GLU A 525 -17.83 -20.65 -1.57
N SER A 526 -16.61 -20.11 -1.51
CA SER A 526 -15.63 -20.25 -2.59
C SER A 526 -15.11 -21.70 -2.70
N GLU A 527 -15.20 -22.29 -3.90
CA GLU A 527 -14.61 -23.61 -4.20
C GLU A 527 -13.09 -23.59 -4.00
N MET A 528 -12.46 -22.46 -4.32
CA MET A 528 -11.00 -22.32 -4.36
C MET A 528 -10.40 -21.71 -3.09
N GLY A 529 -11.22 -21.35 -2.10
CA GLY A 529 -10.76 -20.71 -0.86
C GLY A 529 -10.30 -19.26 -1.01
N TYR A 530 -10.65 -18.58 -2.11
CA TYR A 530 -10.34 -17.16 -2.31
C TYR A 530 -11.48 -16.42 -3.04
N ILE A 531 -11.50 -15.10 -2.90
CA ILE A 531 -12.25 -14.17 -3.75
C ILE A 531 -11.29 -13.37 -4.64
N SER A 532 -11.78 -12.81 -5.73
CA SER A 532 -10.99 -11.95 -6.62
C SER A 532 -11.65 -10.58 -6.75
N ALA A 533 -10.83 -9.53 -6.76
CA ALA A 533 -11.27 -8.17 -7.06
C ALA A 533 -11.30 -7.91 -8.58
N ASP A 534 -12.20 -7.04 -9.03
CA ASP A 534 -12.31 -6.66 -10.44
C ASP A 534 -11.26 -5.58 -10.84
N VAL A 535 -11.43 -4.94 -12.00
CA VAL A 535 -10.54 -3.90 -12.53
C VAL A 535 -10.44 -2.63 -11.68
N GLU A 536 -11.42 -2.39 -10.81
CA GLU A 536 -11.45 -1.26 -9.85
C GLU A 536 -10.87 -1.63 -8.48
N GLY A 537 -10.50 -2.89 -8.24
CA GLY A 537 -10.19 -3.38 -6.89
C GLY A 537 -11.45 -3.51 -6.03
N ALA A 538 -11.27 -3.68 -4.73
CA ALA A 538 -12.37 -3.72 -3.77
C ALA A 538 -11.95 -3.28 -2.36
N ALA A 539 -12.87 -2.67 -1.62
CA ALA A 539 -12.82 -2.54 -0.17
C ALA A 539 -14.08 -3.13 0.45
N PHE A 540 -13.95 -3.87 1.55
CA PHE A 540 -15.06 -4.59 2.17
C PHE A 540 -14.85 -4.84 3.66
N VAL A 541 -15.96 -5.05 4.38
CA VAL A 541 -15.95 -5.61 5.73
C VAL A 541 -16.01 -7.13 5.63
N LEU A 542 -15.00 -7.79 6.18
CA LEU A 542 -14.91 -9.23 6.31
C LEU A 542 -15.45 -9.66 7.68
N MET A 543 -16.35 -10.64 7.70
CA MET A 543 -17.03 -11.17 8.87
C MET A 543 -16.60 -12.62 9.10
N ARG A 544 -15.52 -12.82 9.87
CA ARG A 544 -15.03 -14.18 10.19
C ARG A 544 -15.75 -14.75 11.40
N LYS A 545 -16.06 -16.04 11.38
CA LYS A 545 -16.66 -16.72 12.54
C LYS A 545 -15.68 -16.73 13.73
N ASN A 546 -16.16 -16.32 14.89
CA ASN A 546 -15.47 -16.45 16.18
C ASN A 546 -16.10 -17.59 16.97
N ALA A 547 -15.44 -18.75 16.98
CA ALA A 547 -15.93 -19.95 17.67
C ALA A 547 -15.85 -19.85 19.20
N CYS A 548 -15.09 -18.90 19.75
CA CYS A 548 -14.92 -18.72 21.19
C CYS A 548 -15.96 -17.78 21.81
N ALA A 549 -16.73 -17.06 20.99
CA ALA A 549 -17.78 -16.17 21.44
C ALA A 549 -19.10 -16.91 21.74
N ASN A 550 -20.01 -16.27 22.48
CA ASN A 550 -21.38 -16.74 22.63
C ASN A 550 -22.02 -16.94 21.26
N GLN A 551 -22.85 -17.97 21.12
CA GLN A 551 -23.53 -18.31 19.88
C GLN A 551 -25.01 -17.89 19.94
N PRO A 552 -25.62 -17.48 18.82
CA PRO A 552 -27.04 -17.18 18.78
C PRO A 552 -27.90 -18.45 19.00
N PRO A 553 -29.18 -18.33 19.41
CA PRO A 553 -29.90 -17.07 19.70
C PRO A 553 -29.38 -16.36 20.96
N TYR A 554 -29.51 -15.02 20.99
CA TYR A 554 -29.07 -14.22 22.13
C TYR A 554 -30.28 -13.75 22.92
N SER A 555 -30.42 -14.21 24.16
CA SER A 555 -31.52 -13.85 25.06
C SER A 555 -31.20 -12.66 25.96
N GLY A 556 -29.95 -12.18 25.98
CA GLY A 556 -29.54 -11.01 26.75
C GLY A 556 -28.42 -10.20 26.08
N MET A 557 -28.41 -8.88 26.34
CA MET A 557 -27.38 -7.97 25.80
C MET A 557 -25.98 -8.23 26.40
N ASP A 558 -25.89 -8.89 27.56
CA ASP A 558 -24.63 -9.36 28.14
C ASP A 558 -23.94 -10.42 27.25
N GLN A 559 -24.73 -11.22 26.52
CA GLN A 559 -24.20 -12.18 25.56
C GLN A 559 -23.63 -11.52 24.29
N LEU A 560 -24.06 -10.28 24.01
CA LEU A 560 -23.68 -9.47 22.86
C LEU A 560 -22.53 -8.49 23.14
N LYS A 561 -21.81 -8.67 24.26
CA LYS A 561 -20.64 -7.85 24.58
C LYS A 561 -19.65 -7.80 23.42
N THR A 562 -19.17 -6.59 23.14
CA THR A 562 -18.21 -6.33 22.06
C THR A 562 -16.78 -6.24 22.58
N TRP A 563 -15.82 -6.49 21.69
CA TRP A 563 -14.40 -6.38 22.00
C TRP A 563 -13.66 -5.61 20.92
N ASN A 564 -12.93 -4.58 21.35
CA ASN A 564 -11.97 -3.89 20.51
C ASN A 564 -10.78 -4.81 20.24
N ILE A 565 -10.49 -5.05 18.97
CA ILE A 565 -9.42 -5.95 18.52
C ILE A 565 -8.47 -5.30 17.51
N PHE A 566 -8.37 -3.96 17.56
CA PHE A 566 -7.39 -3.23 16.75
C PHE A 566 -5.96 -3.78 16.99
N PRO A 567 -5.19 -4.05 15.93
CA PRO A 567 -3.82 -4.53 16.04
C PRO A 567 -2.91 -3.62 16.87
N THR A 568 -1.85 -4.21 17.42
CA THR A 568 -0.90 -3.52 18.31
C THR A 568 -0.21 -2.30 17.72
N HIS A 569 -0.11 -2.21 16.38
CA HIS A 569 0.52 -1.10 15.67
C HIS A 569 -0.35 0.18 15.60
N PHE A 570 -1.63 0.12 15.97
CA PHE A 570 -2.47 1.31 16.10
C PHE A 570 -2.21 2.07 17.41
N SER A 571 -2.61 3.34 17.46
CA SER A 571 -2.43 4.19 18.64
C SER A 571 -3.14 3.63 19.88
N GLU A 572 -2.59 3.90 21.06
CA GLU A 572 -3.22 3.51 22.33
C GLU A 572 -4.62 4.13 22.48
N GLU A 573 -4.86 5.31 21.92
CA GLU A 573 -6.16 5.97 21.97
C GLU A 573 -7.25 5.16 21.27
N VAL A 574 -6.95 4.59 20.09
CA VAL A 574 -7.87 3.72 19.34
C VAL A 574 -8.01 2.37 20.03
N LYS A 575 -6.91 1.74 20.46
CA LYS A 575 -6.93 0.41 21.09
C LYS A 575 -7.64 0.38 22.45
N ARG A 576 -7.72 1.51 23.14
CA ARG A 576 -8.41 1.64 24.44
C ARG A 576 -9.88 2.05 24.31
N MET A 577 -10.39 2.27 23.09
CA MET A 577 -11.81 2.55 22.91
C MET A 577 -12.65 1.34 23.26
N GLU A 578 -13.78 1.59 23.91
CA GLU A 578 -14.83 0.62 24.14
C GLU A 578 -16.02 0.95 23.23
N PHE A 579 -16.73 -0.06 22.76
CA PHE A 579 -17.88 0.09 21.87
C PHE A 579 -19.13 -0.50 22.53
N PRO A 580 -19.67 0.13 23.59
CA PRO A 580 -20.81 -0.43 24.33
C PRO A 580 -22.10 -0.36 23.51
N TRP A 581 -22.98 -1.33 23.76
CA TRP A 581 -24.38 -1.20 23.37
C TRP A 581 -25.07 -0.18 24.29
N VAL A 582 -25.67 0.84 23.70
CA VAL A 582 -26.43 1.86 24.42
C VAL A 582 -27.89 1.72 24.00
N LYS A 583 -28.80 1.66 24.98
CA LYS A 583 -30.23 1.60 24.71
C LYS A 583 -30.65 2.87 23.97
N VAL A 584 -31.44 2.74 22.90
CA VAL A 584 -31.69 3.86 21.99
C VAL A 584 -32.35 5.04 22.69
N GLN A 585 -33.27 4.81 23.63
CA GLN A 585 -33.86 5.86 24.48
C GLN A 585 -32.83 6.74 25.22
N ASP A 586 -31.62 6.24 25.45
CA ASP A 586 -30.57 6.93 26.20
C ASP A 586 -29.58 7.66 25.26
N ARG A 587 -29.76 7.54 23.93
CA ARG A 587 -28.98 8.31 22.95
C ARG A 587 -29.47 9.76 22.89
N SER A 588 -28.53 10.68 22.68
CA SER A 588 -28.79 12.12 22.62
C SER A 588 -29.81 12.52 21.54
N TRP A 589 -29.84 11.76 20.44
CA TRP A 589 -30.74 11.96 19.31
C TRP A 589 -32.13 11.30 19.48
N ALA A 590 -32.37 10.56 20.57
CA ALA A 590 -33.67 9.93 20.79
C ALA A 590 -34.77 10.94 21.16
N HIS A 591 -34.41 12.08 21.74
CA HIS A 591 -35.32 13.17 22.11
C HIS A 591 -36.60 12.73 22.86
N GLY A 592 -36.47 11.70 23.71
CA GLY A 592 -37.57 11.12 24.50
C GLY A 592 -38.38 10.02 23.81
N GLY A 593 -38.02 9.62 22.59
CA GLY A 593 -38.56 8.46 21.86
C GLY A 593 -38.01 7.12 22.36
N PHE A 594 -38.56 6.02 21.80
CA PHE A 594 -38.09 4.63 22.00
C PHE A 594 -38.03 4.12 23.44
N LYS A 595 -38.84 4.70 24.34
CA LYS A 595 -38.89 4.31 25.75
C LYS A 595 -39.31 2.85 25.93
N ASP A 596 -38.63 2.16 26.83
CA ASP A 596 -38.93 0.80 27.27
C ASP A 596 -38.85 -0.26 26.15
N LEU A 597 -38.21 0.06 25.02
CA LEU A 597 -37.96 -0.88 23.94
C LEU A 597 -36.60 -1.55 24.09
N GLU A 598 -36.53 -2.86 23.89
CA GLU A 598 -35.26 -3.59 23.78
C GLU A 598 -34.57 -3.31 22.43
N PHE A 599 -34.25 -2.04 22.20
CA PHE A 599 -33.64 -1.48 21.00
C PHE A 599 -32.33 -0.78 21.40
N TYR A 600 -31.20 -1.24 20.86
CA TYR A 600 -29.88 -0.77 21.22
C TYR A 600 -29.09 -0.35 19.98
N ASN A 601 -28.18 0.59 20.18
CA ASN A 601 -27.28 1.13 19.17
C ASN A 601 -25.83 1.10 19.65
N LEU A 602 -24.94 0.74 18.74
CA LEU A 602 -23.50 0.84 18.89
C LEU A 602 -22.98 1.77 17.78
N VAL A 603 -22.46 2.92 18.18
CA VAL A 603 -21.81 3.92 17.32
C VAL A 603 -20.48 3.39 16.79
N GLY A 604 -20.09 3.83 15.60
CA GLY A 604 -19.20 2.99 14.81
C GLY A 604 -18.06 3.74 14.12
N PHE A 605 -18.04 3.60 12.81
CA PHE A 605 -16.83 3.68 12.02
C PHE A 605 -17.08 4.50 10.75
N HIS A 606 -16.35 5.60 10.60
CA HIS A 606 -16.29 6.34 9.35
C HIS A 606 -15.21 5.71 8.47
N VAL A 607 -15.46 5.60 7.17
CA VAL A 607 -14.47 5.14 6.19
C VAL A 607 -14.32 6.20 5.11
N GLN A 608 -13.09 6.67 4.90
CA GLN A 608 -12.74 7.68 3.91
C GLN A 608 -11.57 7.20 3.04
N LEU A 609 -11.49 7.69 1.81
CA LEU A 609 -10.30 7.54 0.99
C LEU A 609 -9.17 8.42 1.54
N ALA A 610 -7.96 7.86 1.64
CA ALA A 610 -6.75 8.54 2.08
C ALA A 610 -6.15 9.41 0.97
N THR A 611 -6.97 10.34 0.45
CA THR A 611 -6.60 11.38 -0.51
C THR A 611 -6.76 12.75 0.14
N ASP A 612 -6.24 13.81 -0.49
CA ASP A 612 -6.38 15.18 0.01
C ASP A 612 -7.84 15.63 0.13
N ALA A 613 -8.75 15.01 -0.63
CA ALA A 613 -10.19 15.29 -0.57
C ALA A 613 -10.90 14.59 0.60
N LEU A 614 -10.28 13.57 1.21
CA LEU A 614 -10.85 12.74 2.28
C LEU A 614 -12.27 12.25 1.96
N THR A 615 -12.47 11.80 0.70
CA THR A 615 -13.78 11.41 0.18
C THR A 615 -14.41 10.33 1.04
N SER A 616 -15.63 10.58 1.54
CA SER A 616 -16.41 9.60 2.29
C SER A 616 -16.72 8.38 1.44
N VAL A 617 -16.49 7.19 2.00
CA VAL A 617 -16.85 5.91 1.38
C VAL A 617 -18.14 5.39 2.00
N VAL A 618 -18.18 5.29 3.33
CA VAL A 618 -19.32 4.77 4.10
C VAL A 618 -19.19 5.15 5.57
N HIS A 619 -20.30 5.36 6.25
CA HIS A 619 -20.39 5.34 7.71
C HIS A 619 -21.06 4.03 8.16
N ILE A 620 -20.49 3.37 9.17
CA ILE A 620 -20.89 2.02 9.61
C ILE A 620 -21.27 2.08 11.08
N GLN A 621 -22.45 1.57 11.43
CA GLN A 621 -22.89 1.44 12.83
C GLN A 621 -23.75 0.18 13.01
N MET A 622 -24.02 -0.20 14.27
CA MET A 622 -24.69 -1.47 14.56
C MET A 622 -25.87 -1.30 15.50
N TRP A 623 -26.80 -2.24 15.39
CA TRP A 623 -28.10 -2.16 16.03
C TRP A 623 -28.57 -3.54 16.49
N THR A 624 -29.42 -3.56 17.52
CA THR A 624 -30.12 -4.76 17.95
C THR A 624 -31.57 -4.48 18.29
N ALA A 625 -32.47 -5.41 17.99
CA ALA A 625 -33.88 -5.34 18.35
C ALA A 625 -34.31 -6.66 18.99
N GLY A 626 -34.93 -6.60 20.17
CA GLY A 626 -35.55 -7.76 20.80
C GLY A 626 -36.88 -8.15 20.15
N LEU A 627 -37.48 -9.26 20.59
CA LEU A 627 -38.75 -9.77 20.07
C LEU A 627 -39.84 -8.69 19.99
N GLY A 628 -40.52 -8.61 18.83
CA GLY A 628 -41.63 -7.68 18.57
C GLY A 628 -41.25 -6.19 18.53
N VAL A 629 -39.97 -5.84 18.65
CA VAL A 629 -39.51 -4.45 18.59
C VAL A 629 -39.58 -3.91 17.16
N ASN A 630 -40.17 -2.72 17.01
CA ASN A 630 -40.09 -1.91 15.81
C ASN A 630 -39.06 -0.79 16.04
N ALA A 631 -38.03 -0.72 15.17
CA ALA A 631 -36.98 0.30 15.24
C ALA A 631 -37.46 1.72 14.89
N GLY A 632 -38.75 1.89 14.57
CA GLY A 632 -39.42 3.15 14.27
C GLY A 632 -39.38 3.48 12.78
N PHE A 633 -40.54 3.73 12.19
CA PHE A 633 -40.62 4.18 10.80
C PHE A 633 -40.01 5.58 10.67
N HIS A 634 -39.02 5.71 9.78
CA HIS A 634 -38.33 6.96 9.45
C HIS A 634 -38.04 7.04 7.94
N ASN A 635 -37.54 8.18 7.45
CA ASN A 635 -37.37 8.41 6.01
C ASN A 635 -36.13 9.24 5.63
N HIS A 636 -35.19 9.43 6.56
CA HIS A 636 -33.91 10.13 6.36
C HIS A 636 -34.01 11.54 5.77
N ALA A 637 -35.09 12.28 6.08
CA ALA A 637 -35.26 13.67 5.62
C ALA A 637 -34.31 14.67 6.31
N ASP A 638 -33.60 14.25 7.36
CA ASP A 638 -32.67 15.04 8.16
C ASP A 638 -31.21 14.96 7.67
N LYS A 639 -30.80 13.85 7.04
CA LYS A 639 -29.43 13.63 6.54
C LYS A 639 -29.44 12.77 5.27
N SER A 640 -28.63 13.18 4.28
CA SER A 640 -28.58 12.51 2.96
C SER A 640 -27.58 11.35 2.95
N PHE A 641 -28.06 10.13 2.69
CA PHE A 641 -27.25 8.94 2.43
C PHE A 641 -28.08 7.80 1.79
N CYS A 642 -27.39 6.84 1.20
CA CYS A 642 -27.94 5.58 0.72
C CYS A 642 -27.57 4.47 1.71
N GLU A 643 -28.53 3.92 2.46
CA GLU A 643 -28.25 2.89 3.46
C GLU A 643 -28.52 1.47 2.97
N ILE A 644 -27.67 0.55 3.42
CA ILE A 644 -27.84 -0.89 3.25
C ILE A 644 -27.59 -1.56 4.59
N HIS A 645 -28.48 -2.46 5.00
CA HIS A 645 -28.28 -3.25 6.22
C HIS A 645 -27.81 -4.67 5.90
N ALA A 646 -26.85 -5.15 6.68
CA ALA A 646 -26.43 -6.55 6.70
C ALA A 646 -26.77 -7.16 8.07
N CYS A 647 -27.62 -8.18 8.06
CA CYS A 647 -28.01 -8.93 9.24
C CYS A 647 -26.87 -9.88 9.63
N LEU A 648 -26.36 -9.78 10.86
CA LEU A 648 -25.43 -10.78 11.41
C LEU A 648 -26.19 -11.97 11.97
N VAL A 649 -27.26 -11.70 12.71
CA VAL A 649 -28.13 -12.68 13.36
C VAL A 649 -29.56 -12.16 13.33
N ASN A 650 -30.49 -13.01 12.89
CA ASN A 650 -31.92 -12.79 12.89
C ASN A 650 -32.52 -13.63 14.03
N GLY A 651 -32.94 -13.00 15.11
CA GLY A 651 -33.29 -13.68 16.36
C GLY A 651 -34.46 -14.68 16.22
N THR A 652 -35.33 -14.46 15.25
CA THR A 652 -36.53 -15.29 15.00
C THR A 652 -36.53 -15.97 13.64
N GLY A 653 -35.56 -15.66 12.78
CA GLY A 653 -35.60 -15.97 11.35
C GLY A 653 -36.67 -15.21 10.54
N ARG A 654 -37.40 -14.28 11.16
CA ARG A 654 -38.51 -13.51 10.54
C ARG A 654 -38.30 -12.00 10.52
N ALA A 655 -37.26 -11.49 11.18
CA ALA A 655 -37.01 -10.06 11.22
C ALA A 655 -36.53 -9.52 9.87
N GLY A 656 -36.72 -8.22 9.66
CA GLY A 656 -36.17 -7.54 8.49
C GLY A 656 -36.75 -6.17 8.24
N MET A 657 -36.49 -5.66 7.04
CA MET A 657 -36.86 -4.29 6.66
C MET A 657 -38.27 -4.22 6.12
N HIS A 658 -39.03 -3.23 6.59
CA HIS A 658 -40.38 -2.93 6.13
C HIS A 658 -40.43 -1.50 5.59
N TRP A 659 -41.23 -1.26 4.54
CA TRP A 659 -41.39 0.05 3.92
C TRP A 659 -42.86 0.32 3.56
N ALA A 660 -43.29 1.56 3.67
CA ALA A 660 -44.61 2.01 3.30
C ALA A 660 -44.82 1.89 1.79
N THR A 661 -46.00 1.40 1.39
CA THR A 661 -46.43 1.25 -0.02
C THR A 661 -47.47 2.28 -0.43
N VAL A 662 -47.76 3.24 0.46
CA VAL A 662 -48.69 4.35 0.27
C VAL A 662 -47.94 5.69 0.29
N GLU A 663 -48.60 6.78 -0.06
CA GLU A 663 -48.02 8.13 -0.06
C GLU A 663 -47.68 8.62 1.35
N ASP A 664 -46.53 9.31 1.50
CA ASP A 664 -45.92 9.62 2.80
C ASP A 664 -46.76 10.55 3.68
N ASP A 665 -47.36 11.60 3.11
CA ASP A 665 -48.00 12.70 3.86
C ASP A 665 -49.52 12.55 4.03
N ALA A 666 -50.14 11.66 3.26
CA ALA A 666 -51.60 11.50 3.24
C ALA A 666 -52.07 10.23 3.95
N ASP A 667 -51.31 9.14 3.83
CA ASP A 667 -51.85 7.80 4.09
C ASP A 667 -51.04 6.97 5.10
N PHE A 668 -49.82 7.40 5.48
CA PHE A 668 -48.97 6.67 6.45
C PHE A 668 -48.72 7.47 7.73
N ASP A 669 -49.10 6.92 8.89
CA ASP A 669 -48.74 7.45 10.21
C ASP A 669 -47.56 6.64 10.77
N PRO A 670 -46.32 7.17 10.79
CA PRO A 670 -45.15 6.44 11.28
C PRO A 670 -45.20 6.17 12.80
N THR A 671 -46.04 6.88 13.55
CA THR A 671 -46.22 6.66 15.00
C THR A 671 -47.23 5.55 15.30
N LYS A 672 -48.07 5.19 14.32
CA LYS A 672 -49.09 4.15 14.40
C LYS A 672 -49.19 3.38 13.08
N PRO A 673 -48.13 2.65 12.70
CA PRO A 673 -48.09 1.98 11.41
C PRO A 673 -49.17 0.89 11.30
N GLU A 674 -50.07 1.04 10.33
CA GLU A 674 -51.18 0.10 10.10
C GLU A 674 -50.72 -1.08 9.22
N LYS A 675 -50.98 -2.32 9.66
CA LYS A 675 -50.74 -3.52 8.85
C LYS A 675 -51.54 -3.43 7.54
N GLY A 676 -50.87 -3.60 6.40
CA GLY A 676 -51.46 -3.47 5.06
C GLY A 676 -51.09 -2.19 4.30
N LYS A 677 -50.48 -1.20 4.98
CA LYS A 677 -49.91 0.01 4.34
C LYS A 677 -48.40 -0.04 4.14
N TYR A 678 -47.79 -1.15 4.55
CA TYR A 678 -46.37 -1.41 4.38
C TYR A 678 -46.18 -2.88 4.01
N GLU A 679 -45.10 -3.14 3.29
CA GLU A 679 -44.60 -4.48 2.98
C GLU A 679 -43.23 -4.66 3.61
N GLY A 680 -42.70 -5.88 3.60
CA GLY A 680 -41.39 -6.15 4.18
C GLY A 680 -40.64 -7.29 3.52
N ILE A 681 -39.34 -7.27 3.75
CA ILE A 681 -38.40 -8.29 3.35
C ILE A 681 -37.69 -8.83 4.58
N VAL A 682 -37.81 -10.13 4.82
CA VAL A 682 -37.02 -10.83 5.82
C VAL A 682 -35.56 -10.75 5.40
N VAL A 683 -34.67 -10.41 6.34
CA VAL A 683 -33.22 -10.38 6.12
C VAL A 683 -32.58 -11.46 7.00
N PRO A 684 -32.36 -12.68 6.46
CA PRO A 684 -31.83 -13.81 7.24
C PRO A 684 -30.42 -13.55 7.77
N ASP A 685 -29.95 -14.46 8.62
CA ASP A 685 -28.55 -14.50 9.08
C ASP A 685 -27.57 -14.35 7.91
N LEU A 686 -26.62 -13.43 8.08
CA LEU A 686 -25.56 -13.16 7.11
C LEU A 686 -26.11 -12.80 5.73
N CYS A 687 -27.28 -12.16 5.63
CA CYS A 687 -27.79 -11.56 4.40
C CYS A 687 -27.74 -10.03 4.47
N GLU A 688 -27.62 -9.39 3.31
CA GLU A 688 -27.84 -7.96 3.13
C GLU A 688 -29.08 -7.74 2.25
N HIS A 689 -29.80 -6.62 2.47
CA HIS A 689 -30.88 -6.21 1.57
C HIS A 689 -30.39 -5.22 0.50
N GLY A 690 -31.18 -4.99 -0.54
CA GLY A 690 -30.94 -3.98 -1.56
C GLY A 690 -31.57 -2.63 -1.23
N PRO A 691 -31.38 -1.62 -2.10
CA PRO A 691 -31.93 -0.27 -1.93
C PRO A 691 -33.43 -0.27 -1.61
N LEU A 692 -33.82 0.58 -0.65
CA LEU A 692 -35.23 0.87 -0.31
C LEU A 692 -35.62 2.32 -0.62
N TRP A 693 -34.65 3.19 -0.91
CA TRP A 693 -34.93 4.55 -1.36
C TRP A 693 -35.58 4.55 -2.74
N ARG A 694 -36.30 5.64 -3.04
CA ARG A 694 -36.91 5.84 -4.35
C ARG A 694 -35.83 6.17 -5.38
N THR A 695 -35.91 5.53 -6.53
CA THR A 695 -35.03 5.80 -7.67
C THR A 695 -35.85 6.20 -8.89
N ASP A 696 -35.21 6.86 -9.85
CA ASP A 696 -35.77 6.94 -11.19
C ASP A 696 -35.66 5.58 -11.93
N ALA A 697 -36.09 5.55 -13.20
CA ALA A 697 -36.07 4.35 -14.02
C ALA A 697 -34.65 3.85 -14.38
N ASP A 698 -33.65 4.72 -14.23
CA ASP A 698 -32.24 4.44 -14.50
C ASP A 698 -31.48 4.09 -13.21
N GLY A 699 -32.11 4.20 -12.03
CA GLY A 699 -31.52 3.88 -10.74
C GLY A 699 -30.86 5.05 -10.04
N LEU A 700 -30.95 6.28 -10.56
CA LEU A 700 -30.52 7.47 -9.83
C LEU A 700 -31.40 7.67 -8.60
N PRO A 701 -30.83 7.98 -7.42
CA PRO A 701 -31.62 8.26 -6.23
C PRO A 701 -32.45 9.53 -6.46
N LEU A 702 -33.75 9.46 -6.14
CA LEU A 702 -34.56 10.67 -6.10
C LEU A 702 -34.11 11.54 -4.93
N LEU A 703 -34.06 12.84 -5.14
CA LEU A 703 -33.66 13.82 -4.13
C LEU A 703 -34.85 14.69 -3.75
N ARG A 704 -34.97 14.96 -2.45
CA ARG A 704 -35.91 15.95 -1.92
C ARG A 704 -35.37 17.36 -2.16
N LYS A 705 -36.22 18.36 -1.92
CA LYS A 705 -35.86 19.79 -2.06
C LYS A 705 -34.72 20.26 -1.15
N ASN A 706 -34.43 19.51 -0.09
CA ASN A 706 -33.34 19.76 0.85
C ASN A 706 -32.11 18.85 0.59
N ASP A 707 -31.99 18.29 -0.62
CA ASP A 707 -30.88 17.44 -1.08
C ASP A 707 -30.67 16.13 -0.30
N THR A 708 -31.69 15.67 0.43
CA THR A 708 -31.70 14.31 1.01
C THR A 708 -32.21 13.30 0.00
N VAL A 709 -31.59 12.12 -0.03
CA VAL A 709 -32.13 10.95 -0.74
C VAL A 709 -33.55 10.67 -0.25
N ASP A 710 -34.48 10.49 -1.18
CA ASP A 710 -35.89 10.28 -0.89
C ASP A 710 -36.18 8.81 -0.59
N TYR A 711 -36.60 8.53 0.64
CA TYR A 711 -37.07 7.23 1.09
C TYR A 711 -38.58 7.26 1.34
N PRO A 712 -39.30 6.15 1.09
CA PRO A 712 -40.56 5.92 1.78
C PRO A 712 -40.30 5.79 3.29
N TRP A 713 -41.34 5.95 4.10
CA TRP A 713 -41.24 5.53 5.51
C TRP A 713 -40.83 4.06 5.60
N HIS A 714 -39.79 3.75 6.37
CA HIS A 714 -39.29 2.37 6.53
C HIS A 714 -38.70 2.13 7.93
N ALA A 715 -38.62 0.86 8.33
CA ALA A 715 -38.09 0.43 9.63
C ALA A 715 -37.56 -1.01 9.59
N TRP A 716 -36.63 -1.33 10.48
CA TRP A 716 -36.38 -2.71 10.89
C TRP A 716 -37.46 -3.15 11.89
N ILE A 717 -38.08 -4.31 11.65
CA ILE A 717 -39.07 -4.90 12.57
C ILE A 717 -38.60 -6.30 12.94
N ALA A 718 -38.42 -6.53 14.24
CA ALA A 718 -38.10 -7.84 14.78
C ALA A 718 -39.31 -8.77 14.68
N GLY A 719 -39.05 -10.08 14.54
CA GLY A 719 -40.12 -11.06 14.55
C GLY A 719 -40.83 -11.12 15.91
N ASP A 720 -42.13 -11.39 15.87
CA ASP A 720 -42.89 -11.73 17.07
C ASP A 720 -42.46 -13.10 17.61
N ALA A 721 -42.75 -13.36 18.89
CA ALA A 721 -42.62 -14.68 19.49
C ALA A 721 -43.45 -15.74 18.73
N ASP A 722 -42.97 -16.99 18.67
CA ASP A 722 -43.75 -18.09 18.08
C ASP A 722 -45.03 -18.36 18.90
N GLU A 723 -46.20 -18.25 18.26
CA GLU A 723 -47.51 -18.54 18.88
C GLU A 723 -47.70 -20.03 19.22
N ASN A 724 -46.85 -20.92 18.71
CA ASN A 724 -46.93 -22.38 18.90
C ASN A 724 -46.17 -22.92 20.11
N ASP A 725 -45.49 -22.07 20.87
CA ASP A 725 -44.78 -22.52 22.06
C ASP A 725 -45.77 -22.63 23.23
N ASN A 726 -45.97 -23.86 23.72
CA ASN A 726 -47.06 -24.26 24.62
C ASN A 726 -46.95 -23.57 26.00
N GLY A 727 -47.46 -22.34 26.12
CA GLY A 727 -47.76 -21.69 27.41
C GLY A 727 -46.56 -21.20 28.24
N GLY A 728 -45.34 -21.19 27.69
CA GLY A 728 -44.17 -20.53 28.29
C GLY A 728 -44.12 -19.05 27.90
N GLN A 729 -43.50 -18.19 28.73
CA GLN A 729 -43.11 -16.86 28.26
C GLN A 729 -42.05 -17.03 27.16
N PRO A 730 -42.18 -16.35 26.01
CA PRO A 730 -41.21 -16.49 24.94
C PRO A 730 -39.83 -16.00 25.40
N GLU A 731 -38.82 -16.84 25.22
CA GLU A 731 -37.44 -16.50 25.54
C GLU A 731 -36.95 -15.43 24.55
N GLN A 732 -36.38 -14.34 25.08
CA GLN A 732 -35.85 -13.24 24.28
C GLN A 732 -34.88 -13.76 23.21
N SER A 733 -34.89 -13.13 22.03
CA SER A 733 -33.93 -13.40 20.96
C SER A 733 -33.67 -12.12 20.17
N PHE A 734 -32.46 -11.58 20.28
CA PHE A 734 -32.07 -10.34 19.63
C PHE A 734 -31.70 -10.54 18.17
N ASP A 735 -32.26 -9.68 17.32
CA ASP A 735 -31.67 -9.37 16.02
C ASP A 735 -30.38 -8.56 16.22
N VAL A 736 -29.41 -8.76 15.34
CA VAL A 736 -28.18 -7.96 15.28
C VAL A 736 -27.89 -7.64 13.82
N TRP A 737 -27.83 -6.36 13.47
CA TRP A 737 -27.50 -5.93 12.11
C TRP A 737 -26.52 -4.75 12.09
N ILE A 738 -25.88 -4.58 10.94
CA ILE A 738 -24.95 -3.49 10.64
C ILE A 738 -25.59 -2.60 9.58
N ALA A 739 -25.63 -1.30 9.83
CA ALA A 739 -26.01 -0.28 8.86
C ALA A 739 -24.78 0.26 8.13
N PHE A 740 -24.87 0.38 6.81
CA PHE A 740 -23.85 0.97 5.94
C PHE A 740 -24.43 2.19 5.22
N GLU A 741 -24.11 3.39 5.70
CA GLU A 741 -24.55 4.67 5.17
C GLU A 741 -23.58 5.18 4.10
N PHE A 742 -23.89 4.94 2.84
CA PHE A 742 -23.08 5.40 1.72
C PHE A 742 -23.45 6.84 1.31
N PRO A 743 -22.52 7.64 0.77
CA PRO A 743 -22.89 8.76 -0.09
C PRO A 743 -23.80 8.28 -1.24
N PRO A 744 -24.67 9.14 -1.80
CA PRO A 744 -25.57 8.75 -2.88
C PRO A 744 -24.85 8.05 -4.04
N PHE A 745 -25.47 7.01 -4.61
CA PHE A 745 -24.95 6.27 -5.76
C PHE A 745 -26.09 5.70 -6.62
N ILE A 746 -25.78 5.34 -7.86
CA ILE A 746 -26.74 4.74 -8.81
C ILE A 746 -27.05 3.29 -8.39
N ALA A 747 -28.32 2.98 -8.16
CA ALA A 747 -28.79 1.64 -7.82
C ALA A 747 -28.85 0.71 -9.06
N ASP A 748 -28.63 -0.59 -8.85
CA ASP A 748 -28.81 -1.62 -9.88
C ASP A 748 -30.30 -1.94 -10.09
N VAL A 749 -31.00 -1.06 -10.79
CA VAL A 749 -32.39 -1.31 -11.17
C VAL A 749 -32.44 -2.28 -12.35
N LYS A 750 -33.43 -3.19 -12.36
CA LYS A 750 -33.74 -4.02 -13.54
C LYS A 750 -34.29 -3.14 -14.66
N VAL A 751 -33.41 -2.47 -15.40
CA VAL A 751 -33.78 -1.91 -16.71
C VAL A 751 -34.14 -3.08 -17.60
N ALA A 752 -35.32 -3.04 -18.23
CA ALA A 752 -35.83 -4.14 -19.05
C ALA A 752 -34.72 -4.69 -19.97
N ALA A 753 -34.32 -5.93 -19.68
CA ALA A 753 -33.27 -6.64 -20.39
C ALA A 753 -33.70 -6.88 -21.84
N MET A 754 -33.43 -5.93 -22.74
CA MET A 754 -33.80 -6.07 -24.16
C MET A 754 -32.72 -5.64 -25.16
N SER A 755 -31.46 -5.50 -24.77
CA SER A 755 -30.39 -5.28 -25.75
C SER A 755 -29.13 -6.10 -25.47
N ARG A 756 -28.47 -6.57 -26.53
CA ARG A 756 -27.11 -7.13 -26.48
C ARG A 756 -26.22 -6.14 -25.69
N LYS A 757 -25.64 -6.60 -24.58
CA LYS A 757 -24.69 -5.78 -23.80
C LYS A 757 -23.44 -5.53 -24.65
N LEU A 758 -23.06 -4.27 -24.80
CA LEU A 758 -21.78 -3.87 -25.38
C LEU A 758 -20.67 -4.35 -24.42
N PRO A 759 -19.76 -5.25 -24.82
CA PRO A 759 -18.66 -5.63 -23.95
C PRO A 759 -17.80 -4.41 -23.60
N PRO A 760 -17.33 -4.26 -22.35
CA PRO A 760 -16.31 -3.27 -22.05
C PRO A 760 -15.05 -3.53 -22.86
N GLY A 761 -14.39 -2.47 -23.33
CA GLY A 761 -13.23 -2.60 -24.19
C GLY A 761 -12.89 -1.34 -24.94
N ARG A 762 -12.01 -1.47 -25.94
CA ARG A 762 -11.54 -0.36 -26.75
C ARG A 762 -12.24 -0.33 -28.10
N TYR A 763 -12.79 0.83 -28.44
CA TYR A 763 -13.62 1.02 -29.62
C TYR A 763 -13.22 2.28 -30.39
N GLN A 764 -13.39 2.23 -31.72
CA GLN A 764 -13.76 3.43 -32.46
C GLN A 764 -15.28 3.56 -32.41
N ILE A 765 -15.78 4.74 -32.06
CA ILE A 765 -17.20 5.06 -32.03
C ILE A 765 -17.50 5.89 -33.28
N LEU A 766 -18.20 5.30 -34.24
CA LEU A 766 -18.43 5.84 -35.58
C LEU A 766 -19.87 6.28 -35.75
N ASP A 767 -20.10 7.42 -36.37
CA ASP A 767 -21.43 7.83 -36.82
C ASP A 767 -21.92 6.87 -37.93
N ASP A 768 -23.16 6.38 -37.84
CA ASP A 768 -23.66 5.33 -38.74
C ASP A 768 -23.87 5.80 -40.20
N LYS A 769 -24.09 7.10 -40.40
CA LYS A 769 -24.36 7.69 -41.72
C LYS A 769 -23.07 8.04 -42.44
N THR A 770 -22.12 8.64 -41.73
CA THR A 770 -20.87 9.16 -42.30
C THR A 770 -19.72 8.19 -42.18
N SER A 771 -19.79 7.21 -41.27
CA SER A 771 -18.67 6.32 -40.88
C SER A 771 -17.44 7.07 -40.35
N ILE A 772 -17.61 8.33 -39.92
CA ILE A 772 -16.55 9.13 -39.30
C ILE A 772 -16.54 8.85 -37.79
N ALA A 773 -15.36 8.74 -37.20
CA ALA A 773 -15.20 8.48 -35.77
C ALA A 773 -15.30 9.78 -34.95
N ILE A 774 -15.87 9.69 -33.76
CA ILE A 774 -15.80 10.80 -32.81
C ILE A 774 -14.40 10.89 -32.20
N SER A 775 -13.92 12.13 -32.01
CA SER A 775 -12.66 12.43 -31.34
C SER A 775 -12.78 13.71 -30.52
N VAL A 776 -11.88 13.88 -29.56
CA VAL A 776 -11.74 15.17 -28.85
C VAL A 776 -10.93 16.09 -29.74
N ARG A 777 -11.45 17.30 -30.01
CA ARG A 777 -10.80 18.29 -30.89
C ARG A 777 -9.35 18.52 -30.46
N ASP A 778 -8.45 18.46 -31.43
CA ASP A 778 -6.99 18.62 -31.26
C ASP A 778 -6.36 17.63 -30.25
N SER A 779 -7.06 16.56 -29.87
CA SER A 779 -6.68 15.66 -28.77
C SER A 779 -6.43 16.39 -27.44
N SER A 780 -7.08 17.53 -27.24
CA SER A 780 -6.89 18.37 -26.07
C SER A 780 -7.40 17.70 -24.79
N SER A 781 -6.58 17.70 -23.74
CA SER A 781 -6.95 17.27 -22.39
C SER A 781 -7.54 18.38 -21.52
N LYS A 782 -7.83 19.54 -22.12
CA LYS A 782 -8.51 20.67 -21.48
C LYS A 782 -10.00 20.35 -21.30
N ASP A 783 -10.51 20.57 -20.10
CA ASP A 783 -11.94 20.38 -19.82
C ASP A 783 -12.81 21.30 -20.67
N GLY A 784 -13.90 20.72 -21.22
CA GLY A 784 -14.82 21.42 -22.12
C GLY A 784 -14.38 21.42 -23.58
N SER A 785 -13.29 20.72 -23.94
CA SER A 785 -12.87 20.58 -25.33
C SER A 785 -13.96 19.88 -26.16
N PRO A 786 -14.41 20.43 -27.29
CA PRO A 786 -15.50 19.82 -28.07
C PRO A 786 -15.18 18.40 -28.55
N ILE A 787 -16.17 17.52 -28.51
CA ILE A 787 -16.12 16.24 -29.23
C ILE A 787 -16.71 16.46 -30.62
N ILE A 788 -15.98 16.03 -31.64
CA ILE A 788 -16.28 16.29 -33.04
C ILE A 788 -16.23 15.01 -33.87
N LEU A 789 -16.90 15.03 -35.02
CA LEU A 789 -16.63 14.13 -36.14
C LEU A 789 -15.53 14.75 -37.00
N ASP A 790 -14.37 14.10 -37.04
CA ASP A 790 -13.23 14.54 -37.85
C ASP A 790 -12.63 13.32 -38.58
N GLY A 791 -12.57 13.39 -39.90
CA GLY A 791 -12.04 12.32 -40.75
C GLY A 791 -10.51 12.31 -40.86
N ASP A 792 -9.86 13.41 -40.49
CA ASP A 792 -8.42 13.65 -40.71
C ASP A 792 -7.57 13.52 -39.43
N VAL A 793 -8.16 13.03 -38.33
CA VAL A 793 -7.43 12.79 -37.07
C VAL A 793 -6.67 11.48 -37.07
N GLU A 794 -5.50 11.47 -36.40
CA GLU A 794 -4.74 10.24 -36.19
C GLU A 794 -5.61 9.16 -35.50
N PHE A 795 -5.50 7.93 -35.99
CA PHE A 795 -6.30 6.78 -35.51
C PHE A 795 -6.33 6.67 -33.98
N LYS A 796 -5.21 6.90 -33.30
CA LYS A 796 -5.10 6.84 -31.83
C LYS A 796 -6.08 7.80 -31.12
N ASN A 797 -6.38 8.96 -31.72
CA ASN A 797 -7.25 9.99 -31.16
C ASN A 797 -8.74 9.65 -31.29
N THR A 798 -9.06 8.67 -32.13
CA THR A 798 -10.44 8.16 -32.34
C THR A 798 -10.77 6.98 -31.42
N LEU A 799 -9.82 6.55 -30.58
CA LEU A 799 -9.99 5.41 -29.69
C LEU A 799 -10.60 5.85 -28.37
N TRP A 800 -11.60 5.08 -27.94
CA TRP A 800 -12.30 5.26 -26.67
C TRP A 800 -12.25 3.96 -25.87
N ASP A 801 -11.85 4.05 -24.61
CA ASP A 801 -12.05 3.00 -23.63
C ASP A 801 -13.48 3.13 -23.10
N VAL A 802 -14.29 2.12 -23.37
CA VAL A 802 -15.69 2.02 -22.99
C VAL A 802 -15.78 1.10 -21.77
N ALA A 803 -16.12 1.68 -20.62
CA ALA A 803 -16.18 0.97 -19.35
C ALA A 803 -17.61 0.96 -18.81
N LEU A 804 -18.03 -0.17 -18.24
CA LEU A 804 -19.30 -0.29 -17.53
C LEU A 804 -19.12 0.30 -16.14
N ILE A 805 -20.02 1.20 -15.71
CA ILE A 805 -20.04 1.66 -14.32
C ILE A 805 -20.50 0.48 -13.45
N SER A 806 -19.68 0.10 -12.47
CA SER A 806 -19.87 -1.07 -11.61
C SER A 806 -21.32 -1.25 -11.14
N ARG A 807 -21.91 -2.39 -11.50
CA ARG A 807 -23.33 -2.79 -11.24
C ARG A 807 -24.40 -1.83 -11.71
N THR A 808 -24.12 -1.06 -12.73
CA THR A 808 -25.17 -0.39 -13.49
C THR A 808 -25.29 -0.99 -14.90
N SER A 809 -26.21 -0.46 -15.68
CA SER A 809 -26.28 -0.72 -17.13
C SER A 809 -25.69 0.43 -17.97
N PHE A 810 -25.00 1.37 -17.33
CA PHE A 810 -24.46 2.56 -17.98
C PHE A 810 -22.96 2.44 -18.23
N TYR A 811 -22.50 3.16 -19.24
CA TYR A 811 -21.13 3.18 -19.68
C TYR A 811 -20.56 4.59 -19.61
N THR A 812 -19.27 4.68 -19.33
CA THR A 812 -18.47 5.88 -19.57
C THR A 812 -17.61 5.67 -20.81
N PHE A 813 -17.38 6.72 -21.59
CA PHE A 813 -16.47 6.69 -22.74
C PHE A 813 -15.29 7.61 -22.46
N GLN A 814 -14.09 7.05 -22.32
CA GLN A 814 -12.87 7.83 -22.09
C GLN A 814 -11.99 7.81 -23.33
N ASN A 815 -11.65 8.98 -23.86
CA ASN A 815 -10.76 9.09 -25.01
C ASN A 815 -9.32 8.77 -24.62
N LEU A 816 -8.66 7.90 -25.39
CA LEU A 816 -7.31 7.45 -25.05
C LEU A 816 -6.23 8.54 -25.12
N SER A 817 -6.32 9.42 -26.11
CA SER A 817 -5.27 10.42 -26.35
C SER A 817 -5.34 11.57 -25.36
N SER A 818 -6.54 12.04 -25.02
CA SER A 818 -6.76 13.17 -24.11
C SER A 818 -6.97 12.76 -22.66
N GLY A 819 -7.40 11.52 -22.41
CA GLY A 819 -7.86 11.04 -21.10
C GLY A 819 -9.24 11.58 -20.71
N SER A 820 -9.90 12.34 -21.58
CA SER A 820 -11.18 13.01 -21.32
C SER A 820 -12.37 12.06 -21.49
N PHE A 821 -13.34 12.13 -20.59
CA PHE A 821 -14.65 11.49 -20.72
C PHE A 821 -15.55 12.26 -21.69
N ALA A 822 -16.37 11.53 -22.46
CA ALA A 822 -17.46 12.13 -23.23
C ALA A 822 -18.60 12.55 -22.31
N MET A 823 -18.84 13.86 -22.22
CA MET A 823 -19.75 14.47 -21.26
C MET A 823 -20.69 15.46 -21.95
N CYS A 824 -21.98 15.42 -21.61
CA CYS A 824 -22.93 16.47 -21.98
C CYS A 824 -22.62 17.74 -21.18
N SER A 825 -22.48 18.89 -21.85
CA SER A 825 -22.27 20.15 -21.13
C SER A 825 -23.48 20.49 -20.25
N TYR A 826 -23.27 21.18 -19.13
CA TYR A 826 -24.39 21.58 -18.27
C TYR A 826 -25.10 22.84 -18.83
N PRO A 827 -26.44 22.97 -18.72
CA PRO A 827 -27.39 21.95 -18.28
C PRO A 827 -27.67 20.90 -19.37
N PRO A 828 -27.98 19.64 -19.02
CA PRO A 828 -28.32 18.60 -20.00
C PRO A 828 -29.68 18.88 -20.62
N GLU A 829 -29.68 19.61 -21.73
CA GLU A 829 -30.85 20.02 -22.50
C GLU A 829 -30.67 19.72 -24.00
N LYS A 830 -31.76 19.79 -24.78
CA LYS A 830 -31.69 19.56 -26.23
C LYS A 830 -30.77 20.58 -26.90
N GLY A 831 -29.84 20.11 -27.74
CA GLY A 831 -28.89 20.93 -28.48
C GLY A 831 -27.59 21.20 -27.72
N GLN A 832 -27.45 20.64 -26.53
CA GLN A 832 -26.27 20.88 -25.71
C GLN A 832 -25.07 20.07 -26.21
N PRO A 833 -23.88 20.68 -26.33
CA PRO A 833 -22.72 20.02 -26.91
C PRO A 833 -22.15 18.94 -25.98
N ILE A 834 -21.63 17.87 -26.59
CA ILE A 834 -20.82 16.87 -25.91
C ILE A 834 -19.35 17.31 -25.98
N VAL A 835 -18.70 17.31 -24.83
CA VAL A 835 -17.33 17.77 -24.63
C VAL A 835 -16.50 16.68 -23.96
N GLY A 836 -15.19 16.73 -24.18
CA GLY A 836 -14.20 16.03 -23.39
C GLY A 836 -13.96 16.76 -22.07
N SER A 837 -14.09 16.04 -20.96
CA SER A 837 -13.71 16.55 -19.63
C SER A 837 -13.11 15.45 -18.75
N ARG A 838 -12.19 15.80 -17.87
CA ARG A 838 -11.67 14.94 -16.78
C ARG A 838 -12.33 15.21 -15.43
N SER A 839 -13.36 16.06 -15.42
CA SER A 839 -14.08 16.52 -14.24
C SER A 839 -15.59 16.21 -14.39
N PRO A 840 -16.00 14.93 -14.27
CA PRO A 840 -17.41 14.55 -14.41
C PRO A 840 -18.27 15.17 -13.30
N ALA A 841 -19.55 15.37 -13.58
CA ALA A 841 -20.52 15.74 -12.55
C ALA A 841 -20.66 14.63 -11.50
N ALA A 842 -21.10 14.98 -10.29
CA ALA A 842 -21.43 13.98 -9.27
C ALA A 842 -22.44 12.96 -9.82
N LEU A 843 -22.31 11.70 -9.40
CA LEU A 843 -23.09 10.56 -9.91
C LEU A 843 -22.94 10.32 -11.42
N ASP A 844 -21.92 10.89 -12.07
CA ASP A 844 -21.73 10.83 -13.52
C ASP A 844 -22.96 11.28 -14.32
N LEU A 845 -23.75 12.22 -13.76
CA LEU A 845 -25.04 12.64 -14.34
C LEU A 845 -24.94 13.11 -15.80
N THR A 846 -23.79 13.66 -16.18
CA THR A 846 -23.53 14.17 -17.53
C THR A 846 -22.58 13.29 -18.34
N SER A 847 -22.00 12.23 -17.76
CA SER A 847 -20.94 11.40 -18.34
C SER A 847 -21.28 9.90 -18.41
N ALA A 848 -22.40 9.47 -17.83
CA ALA A 848 -22.91 8.11 -17.88
C ALA A 848 -23.97 7.91 -18.98
N TRP A 849 -23.79 6.86 -19.78
CA TRP A 849 -24.57 6.62 -20.98
C TRP A 849 -25.21 5.23 -21.00
N ALA A 850 -26.53 5.17 -21.23
CA ALA A 850 -27.23 3.94 -21.54
C ALA A 850 -26.99 3.58 -23.02
N VAL A 851 -26.53 2.35 -23.26
CA VAL A 851 -26.17 1.88 -24.61
C VAL A 851 -27.13 0.79 -25.04
N HIS A 852 -27.98 1.09 -26.02
CA HIS A 852 -29.03 0.20 -26.51
C HIS A 852 -28.71 -0.32 -27.90
N SER A 853 -28.58 -1.64 -28.06
CA SER A 853 -28.31 -2.27 -29.36
C SER A 853 -29.52 -2.11 -30.29
N VAL A 854 -29.29 -1.51 -31.46
CA VAL A 854 -30.28 -1.37 -32.53
C VAL A 854 -30.07 -2.45 -33.59
N GLN A 855 -28.81 -2.75 -33.91
CA GLN A 855 -28.36 -3.81 -34.83
C GLN A 855 -27.00 -4.37 -34.34
N PRO A 856 -26.46 -5.46 -34.91
CA PRO A 856 -25.13 -5.94 -34.54
C PRO A 856 -24.08 -4.83 -34.66
N ASN A 857 -23.38 -4.55 -33.56
CA ASN A 857 -22.37 -3.48 -33.42
C ASN A 857 -22.88 -2.02 -33.59
N THR A 858 -24.19 -1.82 -33.71
CA THR A 858 -24.80 -0.49 -33.84
C THR A 858 -25.71 -0.21 -32.66
N TYR A 859 -25.51 0.93 -32.00
CA TYR A 859 -26.14 1.26 -30.73
C TYR A 859 -26.70 2.69 -30.74
N SER A 860 -27.80 2.89 -30.02
CA SER A 860 -28.23 4.20 -29.57
C SER A 860 -27.61 4.49 -28.20
N VAL A 861 -27.20 5.73 -27.98
CA VAL A 861 -26.52 6.17 -26.76
C VAL A 861 -27.35 7.28 -26.11
N ARG A 862 -27.91 7.01 -24.93
CA ARG A 862 -28.79 7.91 -24.18
C ARG A 862 -28.13 8.33 -22.87
N LEU A 863 -28.25 9.60 -22.51
CA LEU A 863 -27.75 10.13 -21.24
C LEU A 863 -28.63 9.66 -20.08
N ILE A 864 -28.01 9.23 -18.98
CA ILE A 864 -28.69 8.77 -17.76
C ILE A 864 -29.70 9.81 -17.23
N GLY A 865 -30.83 9.35 -16.67
CA GLY A 865 -31.85 10.20 -16.05
C GLY A 865 -32.59 11.10 -17.04
N SER A 866 -32.43 10.87 -18.35
CA SER A 866 -33.00 11.73 -19.39
C SER A 866 -33.41 10.96 -20.65
N ASN A 867 -34.16 11.63 -21.53
CA ASN A 867 -34.47 11.16 -22.89
C ASN A 867 -33.54 11.78 -23.94
N LEU A 868 -32.35 12.22 -23.53
CA LEU A 868 -31.39 12.88 -24.41
C LEU A 868 -30.42 11.86 -25.01
N HIS A 869 -30.29 11.84 -26.33
CA HIS A 869 -29.42 10.93 -27.07
C HIS A 869 -28.25 11.67 -27.70
N MET A 870 -27.05 11.09 -27.64
CA MET A 870 -25.86 11.59 -28.32
C MET A 870 -26.07 11.52 -29.84
N SER A 871 -25.89 12.65 -30.56
CA SER A 871 -26.17 12.82 -31.98
C SER A 871 -25.16 13.75 -32.66
N SER A 872 -24.89 13.49 -33.93
CA SER A 872 -24.30 14.43 -34.88
C SER A 872 -25.32 15.50 -35.31
N GLU A 873 -24.91 16.76 -35.43
CA GLU A 873 -25.70 17.91 -35.85
C GLU A 873 -25.78 18.07 -37.39
N ASN A 874 -26.72 17.35 -38.01
CA ASN A 874 -27.04 17.32 -39.44
C ASN A 874 -26.12 16.46 -40.31
N GLY A 875 -26.68 15.39 -40.89
CA GLY A 875 -26.02 14.52 -41.90
C GLY A 875 -25.71 15.20 -43.24
N LYS A 876 -25.01 16.35 -43.22
CA LYS A 876 -24.40 16.97 -44.38
C LYS A 876 -23.02 16.35 -44.57
N SER A 877 -22.82 15.72 -45.71
CA SER A 877 -21.59 15.04 -46.13
C SER A 877 -20.43 15.99 -46.48
N SER A 878 -20.35 17.19 -45.91
CA SER A 878 -19.29 18.17 -46.19
C SER A 878 -18.28 18.16 -45.06
N GLY A 879 -17.00 17.88 -45.36
CA GLY A 879 -15.91 17.69 -44.41
C GLY A 879 -15.52 18.91 -43.57
N GLU A 880 -16.45 19.47 -42.81
CA GLU A 880 -16.22 20.42 -41.73
C GLU A 880 -16.39 19.70 -40.38
N ASN A 881 -15.61 20.10 -39.38
CA ASN A 881 -15.61 19.54 -38.03
C ASN A 881 -16.97 19.72 -37.34
N GLU A 882 -17.84 18.72 -37.44
CA GLU A 882 -19.18 18.74 -36.87
C GLU A 882 -19.13 18.42 -35.37
N ASN A 883 -19.75 19.26 -34.54
CA ASN A 883 -19.83 19.01 -33.11
C ASN A 883 -20.85 17.91 -32.81
N VAL A 884 -20.51 17.04 -31.86
CA VAL A 884 -21.47 16.09 -31.30
C VAL A 884 -22.25 16.79 -30.18
N GLN A 885 -23.56 16.55 -30.13
CA GLN A 885 -24.47 17.15 -29.15
C GLN A 885 -25.51 16.14 -28.67
N VAL A 886 -26.40 16.54 -27.75
CA VAL A 886 -27.54 15.71 -27.33
C VAL A 886 -28.87 16.19 -27.91
N THR A 887 -29.79 15.26 -28.21
CA THR A 887 -31.11 15.55 -28.81
C THR A 887 -32.22 14.65 -28.27
N VAL A 888 -33.49 15.00 -28.48
CA VAL A 888 -34.69 14.24 -28.02
C VAL A 888 -35.25 13.36 -29.15
N GLN A 889 -34.41 12.88 -30.07
CA GLN A 889 -34.88 12.11 -31.22
C GLN A 889 -35.20 10.65 -30.88
N ASP A 890 -36.05 10.04 -31.69
CA ASP A 890 -36.35 8.61 -31.64
C ASP A 890 -35.04 7.78 -31.69
N PRO A 891 -34.84 6.82 -30.79
CA PRO A 891 -33.65 5.94 -30.76
C PRO A 891 -33.36 5.24 -32.09
N SER A 892 -34.36 5.07 -32.95
CA SER A 892 -34.23 4.48 -34.28
C SER A 892 -33.55 5.40 -35.31
N ILE A 893 -33.36 6.69 -35.00
CA ILE A 893 -32.83 7.72 -35.92
C ILE A 893 -31.36 8.03 -35.63
N VAL A 894 -30.90 7.84 -34.39
CA VAL A 894 -29.56 8.20 -33.92
C VAL A 894 -28.79 6.94 -33.54
N LYS A 895 -27.77 6.61 -34.33
CA LYS A 895 -27.07 5.32 -34.26
C LYS A 895 -25.56 5.52 -34.37
N TRP A 896 -24.84 4.74 -33.56
CA TRP A 896 -23.39 4.74 -33.48
C TRP A 896 -22.87 3.33 -33.67
N VAL A 897 -21.88 3.14 -34.54
CA VAL A 897 -21.21 1.86 -34.75
C VAL A 897 -20.00 1.78 -33.81
N PHE A 898 -20.02 0.81 -32.90
CA PHE A 898 -18.91 0.53 -31.99
C PHE A 898 -18.02 -0.53 -32.60
N LYS A 899 -16.93 -0.10 -33.24
CA LYS A 899 -15.97 -0.98 -33.90
C LYS A 899 -14.86 -1.37 -32.90
N PRO A 900 -14.81 -2.64 -32.44
CA PRO A 900 -13.80 -3.08 -31.49
C PRO A 900 -12.41 -3.03 -32.12
N VAL A 901 -11.41 -2.64 -31.33
CA VAL A 901 -10.01 -2.65 -31.72
C VAL A 901 -9.32 -3.74 -30.91
N SER A 902 -8.83 -4.78 -31.58
CA SER A 902 -8.04 -5.83 -30.92
C SER A 902 -6.77 -5.21 -30.31
N LYS A 903 -6.48 -5.58 -29.06
CA LYS A 903 -5.27 -5.17 -28.34
C LYS A 903 -4.00 -5.51 -29.11
#